data_AF-A0A8H4NRZ9-F1
#
_entry.id   AF-A0A8H4NRZ9-F1
#
_cell.length_a   1.000
_cell.length_b   1.000
_cell.length_c   1.000
_cell.angle_alpha   90.00
_cell.angle_beta   90.00
_cell.angle_gamma   90.00
#
_symmetry.space_group_name_H-M   'P 1'
#
loop_
_entity.id
_entity.type
_entity.pdbx_description
1 polymer ?
#
loop_
_entity_poly.entity_id
_entity_poly.type
_entity_poly.pdbx_seq_one_letter_code
_entity_poly.pdbx_strand_id
1 'polypeptide(L)'
;MSNKPEPNINWDPYIQDVISVYITQNKTAEETIKYLHEKHDLEVSPSQFHSKFGGMKNIAEKEWMTGIIPAIRKRALEGKDSDVHLYGNKLGVKKLKKGIDRYSYRVSRNLEDFDTSAVIGQNLSDRLCITTPPRRSASPPTNPSLEVDQEVTEVTLPETPAQIPCCTPPDSIMLLSPSRWSYTSLHDGSGLQFVNFDDYPPFPFDTPTAPIAHIPEAHACEATNPHTPQHSIDNASALMSNGALSGSPFGLDSILGVSQFPPLVNLPFFQLKHPILQNSHPSNNLPSMLAKVIDLPYNSQVADFIPSIITKLQALVPELYPGEINAQVQTLSDPSQKPHIFQLFEIAAYFSSNNLLRNDQAMAFIRWVIEHSHVESLILFLRQQQDKLTVQAFLTKLIEAGTRVGNTGFLRQLYAIGAKFDCVAEQLMMIDDLEFLTFVLHTLDPELLKGEPGGRLLRHVAKTPHITLAELLINAGAEINVSLSDKVPTSPLWEAVYSANFEMVKCLVSAGADVNKYSAVTVSPHKPLPLAVWKGDKRVVEYLLDQNAVIAGLVCHTPLLQYAADNFPPVYELLLKKLGSAPNVTVGQLLRAADSDAQILSEFLSQHLEVSERMLEEAMVMALENQKTRAVVNLLQHGVDANGSHLPKTISCPLYTVATSLYDQSVGHRYIDLLIDANADVNVDGLLDELIWEGAFSPSIIEKMIDAGLDLTRYGPAASEHAMENESPDALIFLVNKGVSVNSYGYRVTPFQAAALGQNLELLQYFLERGADINKPPFPIRGYTALQAAAAASSMEKVQFLLSEGAEINAAPAVTGGVTALEATVRPWASFYEDNYSEEVYYEKSGLTEVFIYLLNKGAVVNRPDGSGSPLLHDIIERRNTLLLKLALEAGANTTHLWRALSSSWYERTPLQLAAEMGQVKALKLLLYHKADPNASPAHLHGRTALQAAASSETACIEAVKLLLDEGAGINAAPAPFGGISALQGAAIKGHFQIALLLIRKGAKVNAPPAIKDGRTAIEGAAEHGRLDMVQMLLNAGAIGDKKTGFMKAINLAKQNCHFAVVDLLESQEQISPVLRQ
;
A
#
# COMPACT_ATOMS: atom_id res chain seq x y z
N MET A 1 0.25 -30.22 31.37
CA MET A 1 1.04 -31.32 31.96
C MET A 1 2.23 -30.74 32.71
N SER A 2 2.94 -31.51 33.53
CA SER A 2 4.10 -31.00 34.29
C SER A 2 5.33 -30.91 33.38
N ASN A 3 5.83 -29.69 33.15
CA ASN A 3 7.15 -29.49 32.56
C ASN A 3 8.21 -29.79 33.63
N LYS A 4 8.70 -31.03 33.68
CA LYS A 4 10.06 -31.27 34.17
C LYS A 4 11.05 -30.72 33.13
N PRO A 5 12.16 -30.11 33.52
CA PRO A 5 13.25 -29.85 32.59
C PRO A 5 13.80 -31.20 32.09
N GLU A 6 13.87 -31.38 30.77
CA GLU A 6 14.52 -32.54 30.16
C GLU A 6 16.04 -32.51 30.42
N PRO A 7 16.72 -33.66 30.52
CA PRO A 7 18.17 -33.70 30.72
C PRO A 7 18.92 -33.12 29.51
N ASN A 8 19.97 -32.34 29.77
CA ASN A 8 20.77 -31.70 28.74
C ASN A 8 21.78 -32.70 28.14
N ILE A 9 21.43 -33.28 26.99
CA ILE A 9 22.27 -34.24 26.25
C ILE A 9 23.52 -33.54 25.69
N ASN A 10 24.71 -34.11 25.94
CA ASN A 10 25.91 -33.71 25.20
C ASN A 10 25.85 -34.30 23.78
N TRP A 11 25.77 -33.43 22.78
CA TRP A 11 25.54 -33.80 21.39
C TRP A 11 26.83 -34.07 20.60
N ASP A 12 27.96 -33.55 21.04
CA ASP A 12 29.17 -33.43 20.22
C ASP A 12 29.71 -34.78 19.69
N PRO A 13 29.65 -35.92 20.43
CA PRO A 13 30.04 -37.23 19.91
C PRO A 13 29.18 -37.71 18.72
N TYR A 14 27.93 -37.25 18.63
CA TYR A 14 26.91 -37.79 17.73
C TYR A 14 26.70 -36.92 16.48
N ILE A 15 27.26 -35.70 16.43
CA ILE A 15 27.04 -34.73 15.34
C ILE A 15 27.36 -35.32 13.97
N GLN A 16 28.48 -36.05 13.83
CA GLN A 16 28.87 -36.65 12.55
C GLN A 16 27.94 -37.77 12.11
N ASP A 17 27.44 -38.58 13.06
CA ASP A 17 26.44 -39.62 12.77
C ASP A 17 25.11 -39.00 12.34
N VAL A 18 24.65 -37.94 13.02
CA VAL A 18 23.46 -37.17 12.62
C VAL A 18 23.62 -36.57 11.23
N ILE A 19 24.77 -35.96 10.90
CA ILE A 19 25.03 -35.43 9.55
C ILE A 19 25.02 -36.56 8.50
N SER A 20 25.58 -37.73 8.82
CA SER A 20 25.60 -38.87 7.90
C SER A 20 24.19 -39.43 7.62
N VAL A 21 23.33 -39.54 8.63
CA VAL A 21 22.01 -40.19 8.49
C VAL A 21 20.90 -39.19 8.17
N TYR A 22 20.76 -38.11 8.94
CA TYR A 22 19.71 -37.12 8.72
C TYR A 22 19.92 -36.35 7.42
N ILE A 23 21.16 -35.93 7.13
CA ILE A 23 21.45 -35.04 5.99
C ILE A 23 21.95 -35.83 4.78
N THR A 24 22.98 -36.66 4.94
CA THR A 24 23.66 -37.31 3.81
C THR A 24 22.81 -38.43 3.21
N GLN A 25 22.25 -39.31 4.05
CA GLN A 25 21.22 -40.30 3.66
C GLN A 25 19.80 -39.71 3.59
N ASN A 26 19.63 -38.41 3.89
CA ASN A 26 18.36 -37.67 3.89
C ASN A 26 17.20 -38.28 4.71
N LYS A 27 17.47 -39.13 5.71
CA LYS A 27 16.42 -39.78 6.53
C LYS A 27 15.58 -38.79 7.35
N THR A 28 14.44 -39.23 7.86
CA THR A 28 13.59 -38.42 8.74
C THR A 28 14.22 -38.20 10.13
N ALA A 29 13.62 -37.34 10.94
CA ALA A 29 14.05 -37.14 12.32
C ALA A 29 13.85 -38.42 13.15
N GLU A 30 12.71 -39.10 12.96
CA GLU A 30 12.32 -40.34 13.64
C GLU A 30 13.27 -41.49 13.27
N GLU A 31 13.61 -41.63 11.99
CA GLU A 31 14.60 -42.60 11.50
C GLU A 31 16.01 -42.32 12.03
N THR A 32 16.37 -41.04 12.19
CA THR A 32 17.68 -40.65 12.75
C THR A 32 17.74 -40.90 14.26
N ILE A 33 16.67 -40.57 15.01
CA ILE A 33 16.53 -40.89 16.44
C ILE A 33 16.62 -42.40 16.65
N LYS A 34 15.93 -43.19 15.82
CA LYS A 34 16.00 -44.65 15.85
C LYS A 34 17.43 -45.15 15.62
N TYR A 35 18.14 -44.62 14.63
CA TYR A 35 19.54 -44.97 14.38
C TYR A 35 20.48 -44.59 15.53
N LEU A 36 20.27 -43.43 16.18
CA LEU A 36 21.04 -43.03 17.37
C LEU A 36 20.80 -43.99 18.55
N HIS A 37 19.55 -44.42 18.77
CA HIS A 37 19.22 -45.42 19.76
C HIS A 37 19.83 -46.80 19.41
N GLU A 38 19.72 -47.25 18.16
CA GLU A 38 20.24 -48.57 17.71
C GLU A 38 21.78 -48.64 17.70
N LYS A 39 22.48 -47.51 17.55
CA LYS A 39 23.95 -47.46 17.45
C LYS A 39 24.66 -47.01 18.74
N HIS A 40 24.05 -46.10 19.50
CA HIS A 40 24.69 -45.44 20.65
C HIS A 40 23.89 -45.58 21.97
N ASP A 41 22.80 -46.35 21.97
CA ASP A 41 21.89 -46.52 23.13
C ASP A 41 21.33 -45.18 23.67
N LEU A 42 21.21 -44.18 22.77
CA LEU A 42 20.87 -42.81 23.12
C LEU A 42 19.36 -42.56 22.99
N GLU A 43 18.65 -42.51 24.12
CA GLU A 43 17.26 -42.05 24.18
C GLU A 43 17.16 -40.55 23.87
N VAL A 44 16.40 -40.19 22.82
CA VAL A 44 16.22 -38.81 22.36
C VAL A 44 14.73 -38.53 22.11
N SER A 45 14.19 -37.47 22.70
CA SER A 45 12.82 -37.02 22.40
C SER A 45 12.77 -36.30 21.04
N PRO A 46 11.70 -36.46 20.23
CA PRO A 46 11.57 -35.74 18.97
C PRO A 46 11.66 -34.21 19.11
N SER A 47 11.29 -33.68 20.28
CA SER A 47 11.44 -32.26 20.63
C SER A 47 12.91 -31.86 20.73
N GLN A 48 13.72 -32.64 21.46
CA GLN A 48 15.16 -32.40 21.61
C GLN A 48 15.89 -32.44 20.26
N PHE A 49 15.59 -33.44 19.42
CA PHE A 49 16.19 -33.56 18.09
C PHE A 49 15.84 -32.38 17.19
N HIS A 50 14.56 -31.98 17.12
CA HIS A 50 14.15 -30.83 16.31
C HIS A 50 14.72 -29.51 16.84
N SER A 51 14.80 -29.33 18.16
CA SER A 51 15.40 -28.17 18.82
C SER A 51 16.89 -28.00 18.46
N LYS A 52 17.65 -29.10 18.42
CA LYS A 52 19.10 -29.07 18.12
C LYS A 52 19.43 -29.11 16.62
N PHE A 53 18.68 -29.89 15.82
CA PHE A 53 19.04 -30.24 14.43
C PHE A 53 17.97 -29.95 13.38
N GLY A 54 16.73 -29.60 13.76
CA GLY A 54 15.61 -29.44 12.82
C GLY A 54 15.88 -28.43 11.69
N GLY A 55 16.69 -27.40 11.97
CA GLY A 55 17.12 -26.41 10.97
C GLY A 55 18.14 -26.90 9.93
N MET A 56 18.85 -28.02 10.13
CA MET A 56 20.04 -28.37 9.32
C MET A 56 19.76 -28.66 7.83
N LYS A 57 18.54 -29.07 7.45
CA LYS A 57 18.16 -29.24 6.03
C LYS A 57 17.81 -27.93 5.32
N ASN A 58 17.80 -26.80 6.04
CA ASN A 58 17.49 -25.47 5.55
C ASN A 58 18.76 -24.60 5.50
N ILE A 59 18.83 -23.77 4.46
CA ILE A 59 19.83 -22.72 4.30
C ILE A 59 19.23 -21.45 4.91
N ALA A 60 19.98 -20.77 5.78
CA ALA A 60 19.53 -19.56 6.46
C ALA A 60 19.41 -18.37 5.49
N GLU A 61 18.54 -17.41 5.81
CA GLU A 61 18.34 -16.21 5.00
C GLU A 61 19.65 -15.43 4.76
N LYS A 62 20.52 -15.31 5.77
CA LYS A 62 21.84 -14.68 5.63
C LYS A 62 22.71 -15.42 4.59
N GLU A 63 22.72 -16.74 4.57
CA GLU A 63 23.52 -17.55 3.64
C GLU A 63 23.04 -17.43 2.18
N TRP A 64 21.73 -17.27 1.97
CA TRP A 64 21.19 -16.91 0.65
C TRP A 64 21.68 -15.51 0.22
N MET A 65 21.54 -14.52 1.10
CA MET A 65 21.77 -13.12 0.75
C MET A 65 23.25 -12.73 0.63
N THR A 66 24.13 -13.23 1.50
CA THR A 66 25.57 -12.85 1.49
C THR A 66 26.48 -13.91 0.87
N GLY A 67 25.96 -15.09 0.51
CA GLY A 67 26.74 -16.20 -0.05
C GLY A 67 26.23 -16.64 -1.42
N ILE A 68 25.10 -17.36 -1.44
CA ILE A 68 24.65 -18.09 -2.62
C ILE A 68 24.25 -17.15 -3.77
N ILE A 69 23.43 -16.12 -3.51
CA ILE A 69 22.91 -15.24 -4.57
C ILE A 69 24.02 -14.37 -5.18
N PRO A 70 24.91 -13.70 -4.41
CA PRO A 70 26.05 -12.98 -4.98
C PRO A 70 26.98 -13.88 -5.80
N ALA A 71 27.32 -15.07 -5.29
CA ALA A 71 28.23 -15.98 -6.00
C ALA A 71 27.65 -16.50 -7.32
N ILE A 72 26.35 -16.83 -7.37
CA ILE A 72 25.68 -17.22 -8.62
C ILE A 72 25.59 -16.04 -9.59
N ARG A 73 25.22 -14.83 -9.13
CA ARG A 73 25.17 -13.62 -9.96
C ARG A 73 26.52 -13.33 -10.61
N LYS A 74 27.60 -13.28 -9.82
CA LYS A 74 28.96 -13.03 -10.32
C LYS A 74 29.38 -14.09 -11.34
N ARG A 75 29.17 -15.38 -11.05
CA ARG A 75 29.56 -16.47 -11.94
C ARG A 75 28.75 -16.49 -13.24
N ALA A 76 27.47 -16.11 -13.22
CA ALA A 76 26.67 -15.96 -14.43
C ALA A 76 27.21 -14.85 -15.35
N LEU A 77 27.65 -13.72 -14.78
CA LEU A 77 28.31 -12.63 -15.52
C LEU A 77 29.68 -13.06 -16.08
N GLU A 78 30.43 -13.89 -15.34
CA GLU A 78 31.66 -14.54 -15.81
C GLU A 78 31.40 -15.67 -16.85
N GLY A 79 30.15 -15.89 -17.29
CA GLY A 79 29.78 -16.93 -18.26
C GLY A 79 29.87 -18.37 -17.73
N LYS A 80 29.78 -18.57 -16.40
CA LYS A 80 30.01 -19.85 -15.71
C LYS A 80 28.75 -20.35 -15.01
N ASP A 81 28.29 -21.53 -15.42
CA ASP A 81 27.29 -22.32 -14.68
C ASP A 81 27.72 -22.56 -13.22
N SER A 82 26.74 -22.72 -12.33
CA SER A 82 26.98 -22.78 -10.88
C SER A 82 26.16 -23.87 -10.19
N ASP A 83 26.84 -24.91 -9.72
CA ASP A 83 26.26 -25.99 -8.93
C ASP A 83 26.52 -25.76 -7.43
N VAL A 84 25.43 -25.59 -6.66
CA VAL A 84 25.46 -25.41 -5.20
C VAL A 84 25.24 -26.76 -4.50
N HIS A 85 26.09 -27.07 -3.52
CA HIS A 85 26.03 -28.30 -2.72
C HIS A 85 25.94 -27.97 -1.23
N LEU A 86 25.09 -28.69 -0.49
CA LEU A 86 24.88 -28.56 0.94
C LEU A 86 25.23 -29.91 1.61
N TYR A 87 26.24 -29.94 2.47
CA TYR A 87 26.91 -31.14 2.99
C TYR A 87 27.28 -32.13 1.86
N GLY A 88 27.90 -31.62 0.79
CA GLY A 88 28.25 -32.39 -0.42
C GLY A 88 27.08 -32.74 -1.34
N ASN A 89 25.82 -32.70 -0.86
CA ASN A 89 24.64 -33.01 -1.65
C ASN A 89 24.19 -31.83 -2.53
N LYS A 90 24.14 -32.03 -3.85
CA LYS A 90 23.73 -31.01 -4.84
C LYS A 90 22.28 -30.54 -4.61
N LEU A 91 22.05 -29.23 -4.60
CA LEU A 91 20.69 -28.68 -4.55
C LEU A 91 19.94 -28.91 -5.86
N GLY A 92 18.76 -29.52 -5.78
CA GLY A 92 17.83 -29.64 -6.90
C GLY A 92 17.30 -28.27 -7.35
N VAL A 93 17.22 -28.07 -8.67
CA VAL A 93 16.88 -26.79 -9.34
C VAL A 93 15.62 -26.12 -8.76
N LYS A 94 14.58 -26.90 -8.39
CA LYS A 94 13.35 -26.37 -7.78
C LYS A 94 13.57 -25.72 -6.39
N LYS A 95 14.52 -26.22 -5.59
CA LYS A 95 14.89 -25.62 -4.28
C LYS A 95 15.78 -24.39 -4.48
N LEU A 96 16.70 -24.46 -5.45
CA LEU A 96 17.57 -23.34 -5.81
C LEU A 96 16.77 -22.14 -6.33
N LYS A 97 15.88 -22.36 -7.32
CA LYS A 97 14.98 -21.34 -7.85
C LYS A 97 14.12 -20.71 -6.76
N LYS A 98 13.41 -21.50 -5.93
CA LYS A 98 12.60 -20.96 -4.82
C LYS A 98 13.41 -20.14 -3.78
N GLY A 99 14.69 -20.43 -3.59
CA GLY A 99 15.57 -19.63 -2.74
C GLY A 99 15.95 -18.29 -3.38
N ILE A 100 16.34 -18.32 -4.65
CA ILE A 100 16.66 -17.12 -5.45
C ILE A 100 15.41 -16.23 -5.57
N ASP A 101 14.27 -16.76 -6.00
CA ASP A 101 13.00 -16.04 -6.13
C ASP A 101 12.60 -15.34 -4.81
N ARG A 102 12.84 -15.99 -3.66
CA ARG A 102 12.45 -15.48 -2.33
C ARG A 102 13.37 -14.41 -1.76
N TYR A 103 14.68 -14.47 -2.02
CA TYR A 103 15.68 -13.62 -1.35
C TYR A 103 16.41 -12.64 -2.28
N SER A 104 16.32 -12.81 -3.61
CA SER A 104 17.02 -11.97 -4.61
C SER A 104 16.67 -10.48 -4.53
N TYR A 105 15.48 -10.12 -4.05
CA TYR A 105 15.03 -8.74 -3.90
C TYR A 105 15.68 -7.99 -2.72
N ARG A 106 16.29 -8.71 -1.76
CA ARG A 106 17.01 -8.16 -0.60
C ARG A 106 18.53 -8.05 -0.83
N VAL A 107 19.03 -8.50 -1.97
CA VAL A 107 20.46 -8.51 -2.32
C VAL A 107 20.71 -7.39 -3.34
N SER A 108 21.62 -6.46 -3.02
CA SER A 108 21.94 -5.29 -3.86
C SER A 108 22.17 -5.67 -5.33
N ARG A 109 21.78 -4.77 -6.22
CA ARG A 109 21.95 -4.94 -7.67
C ARG A 109 23.40 -4.64 -8.08
N ASN A 110 24.08 -3.76 -7.36
CA ASN A 110 25.44 -3.35 -7.64
C ASN A 110 26.41 -4.43 -7.13
N LEU A 111 27.36 -4.82 -7.98
CA LEU A 111 28.27 -5.95 -7.71
C LEU A 111 29.48 -5.55 -6.86
N GLU A 112 29.81 -4.26 -6.85
CA GLU A 112 31.01 -3.68 -6.20
C GLU A 112 30.84 -3.47 -4.67
N ASP A 113 29.69 -3.85 -4.11
CA ASP A 113 29.47 -3.97 -2.66
C ASP A 113 29.83 -5.35 -2.09
N PHE A 114 30.03 -6.36 -2.94
CA PHE A 114 30.31 -7.73 -2.49
C PHE A 114 31.77 -8.10 -2.71
N ASP A 115 32.59 -7.93 -1.67
CA ASP A 115 33.89 -8.58 -1.58
C ASP A 115 33.72 -10.11 -1.57
N THR A 116 33.77 -10.66 -2.76
CA THR A 116 33.72 -12.10 -3.00
C THR A 116 35.03 -12.79 -2.65
N SER A 117 36.12 -12.06 -2.37
CA SER A 117 37.36 -12.65 -1.85
C SER A 117 37.23 -13.04 -0.38
N ALA A 118 36.57 -12.22 0.46
CA ALA A 118 36.21 -12.61 1.83
C ALA A 118 35.30 -13.85 1.86
N VAL A 119 34.25 -13.88 1.04
CA VAL A 119 33.24 -14.97 1.04
C VAL A 119 33.77 -16.29 0.47
N ILE A 120 34.66 -16.24 -0.53
CA ILE A 120 35.28 -17.45 -1.13
C ILE A 120 36.55 -17.87 -0.36
N GLY A 121 37.24 -16.91 0.27
CA GLY A 121 38.50 -17.15 0.99
C GLY A 121 38.35 -17.55 2.46
N GLN A 122 37.28 -17.16 3.15
CA GLN A 122 37.05 -17.52 4.56
C GLN A 122 35.60 -17.95 4.86
N ASN A 123 35.41 -19.26 5.04
CA ASN A 123 34.24 -19.86 5.67
C ASN A 123 32.87 -19.54 5.04
N LEU A 124 32.75 -19.74 3.72
CA LEU A 124 31.67 -20.63 3.26
C LEU A 124 31.90 -22.00 3.92
N SER A 125 31.31 -22.17 5.11
CA SER A 125 31.52 -23.28 6.06
C SER A 125 31.51 -24.67 5.41
N ASP A 126 32.14 -25.66 6.04
CA ASP A 126 32.32 -27.08 5.60
C ASP A 126 31.06 -27.78 5.03
N ARG A 127 29.89 -27.20 5.30
CA ARG A 127 28.58 -27.64 4.82
C ARG A 127 28.06 -26.99 3.53
N LEU A 128 28.70 -25.99 2.92
CA LEU A 128 28.12 -25.26 1.77
C LEU A 128 29.19 -24.84 0.76
N CYS A 129 29.16 -25.40 -0.45
CA CYS A 129 30.10 -25.04 -1.52
C CYS A 129 29.40 -24.80 -2.87
N ILE A 130 30.05 -24.01 -3.73
CA ILE A 130 29.55 -23.61 -5.05
C ILE A 130 30.65 -23.92 -6.08
N THR A 131 30.28 -24.61 -7.15
CA THR A 131 31.24 -25.23 -8.09
C THR A 131 30.86 -24.95 -9.54
N THR A 132 31.83 -25.04 -10.45
CA THR A 132 31.55 -25.11 -11.90
C THR A 132 31.19 -26.56 -12.24
N PRO A 133 30.01 -26.86 -12.81
CA PRO A 133 29.77 -28.19 -13.36
C PRO A 133 30.76 -28.49 -14.50
N PRO A 134 31.19 -29.74 -14.68
CA PRO A 134 32.04 -30.11 -15.81
C PRO A 134 31.31 -29.85 -17.12
N ARG A 135 32.02 -29.31 -18.13
CA ARG A 135 31.47 -29.09 -19.48
C ARG A 135 30.89 -30.41 -20.00
N ARG A 136 29.59 -30.42 -20.31
CA ARG A 136 28.96 -31.54 -21.02
C ARG A 136 29.58 -31.69 -22.39
N SER A 137 30.31 -32.78 -22.60
CA SER A 137 30.57 -33.29 -23.95
C SER A 137 29.24 -33.61 -24.62
N ALA A 138 29.03 -33.11 -25.84
CA ALA A 138 27.78 -33.37 -26.56
C ALA A 138 27.71 -34.85 -26.97
N SER A 139 26.61 -35.50 -26.59
CA SER A 139 26.23 -36.84 -27.08
C SER A 139 24.70 -36.87 -27.31
N PRO A 140 24.20 -37.70 -28.24
CA PRO A 140 22.83 -37.56 -28.76
C PRO A 140 21.74 -37.98 -27.76
N PRO A 141 20.48 -37.53 -27.95
CA PRO A 141 19.40 -37.86 -27.02
C PRO A 141 19.02 -39.34 -27.09
N THR A 142 18.96 -40.00 -25.93
CA THR A 142 18.39 -41.35 -25.78
C THR A 142 17.56 -41.42 -24.49
N ASN A 143 16.40 -42.08 -24.54
CA ASN A 143 15.49 -42.20 -23.40
C ASN A 143 16.07 -43.10 -22.27
N PRO A 144 15.81 -42.78 -21.00
CA PRO A 144 15.78 -43.77 -19.93
C PRO A 144 14.35 -44.29 -19.73
N SER A 145 14.17 -45.62 -19.69
CA SER A 145 12.98 -46.27 -19.13
C SER A 145 13.31 -47.68 -18.67
N LEU A 146 13.05 -47.90 -17.38
CA LEU A 146 13.10 -49.18 -16.64
C LEU A 146 14.46 -49.84 -16.39
N GLU A 147 14.47 -50.60 -15.30
CA GLU A 147 15.62 -51.30 -14.72
C GLU A 147 15.81 -52.70 -15.31
N VAL A 148 16.98 -53.31 -15.07
CA VAL A 148 17.15 -54.61 -14.35
C VAL A 148 18.63 -54.99 -14.33
N ASP A 149 19.07 -55.63 -13.24
CA ASP A 149 20.44 -56.10 -13.01
C ASP A 149 20.80 -57.42 -13.76
N GLN A 150 22.07 -57.79 -13.62
CA GLN A 150 22.70 -59.12 -13.77
C GLN A 150 23.43 -59.47 -15.09
N GLU A 151 24.76 -59.49 -14.94
CA GLU A 151 25.75 -60.45 -15.45
C GLU A 151 25.36 -61.40 -16.60
N VAL A 152 26.13 -61.36 -17.70
CA VAL A 152 27.20 -62.35 -18.03
C VAL A 152 27.94 -61.89 -19.31
N THR A 153 29.12 -62.46 -19.56
CA THR A 153 30.09 -62.02 -20.58
C THR A 153 29.88 -62.58 -22.01
N GLU A 154 30.44 -61.83 -22.97
CA GLU A 154 30.99 -62.26 -24.29
C GLU A 154 30.11 -62.42 -25.57
N VAL A 155 30.56 -61.68 -26.60
CA VAL A 155 30.75 -62.10 -28.01
C VAL A 155 29.58 -62.06 -29.05
N THR A 156 29.61 -60.97 -29.84
CA THR A 156 29.29 -60.82 -31.30
C THR A 156 27.94 -61.22 -31.93
N LEU A 157 27.23 -60.20 -32.47
CA LEU A 157 26.89 -59.94 -33.90
C LEU A 157 26.45 -61.11 -34.86
N PRO A 158 25.63 -60.83 -35.91
CA PRO A 158 24.54 -59.85 -36.06
C PRO A 158 23.31 -60.39 -36.88
N GLU A 159 22.50 -59.46 -37.40
CA GLU A 159 21.60 -59.55 -38.59
C GLU A 159 20.06 -59.75 -38.45
N THR A 160 19.41 -58.91 -39.26
CA THR A 160 18.02 -58.64 -39.68
C THR A 160 17.31 -59.77 -40.49
N PRO A 161 16.05 -59.62 -40.97
CA PRO A 161 14.81 -59.04 -40.40
C PRO A 161 13.50 -59.85 -40.76
N ALA A 162 12.32 -59.24 -40.55
CA ALA A 162 11.07 -59.34 -41.38
C ALA A 162 9.85 -60.24 -40.97
N GLN A 163 8.66 -59.59 -41.04
CA GLN A 163 7.34 -60.05 -41.57
C GLN A 163 6.47 -61.17 -40.90
N ILE A 164 5.29 -60.77 -40.36
CA ILE A 164 3.88 -60.98 -40.90
C ILE A 164 3.42 -62.45 -41.26
N PRO A 165 2.16 -62.92 -40.99
CA PRO A 165 1.08 -62.48 -40.05
C PRO A 165 0.11 -63.59 -39.44
N CYS A 166 -0.92 -63.15 -38.69
CA CYS A 166 -2.34 -63.63 -38.58
C CYS A 166 -2.78 -65.09 -38.29
N CYS A 167 -3.69 -65.26 -37.29
CA CYS A 167 -5.02 -65.94 -37.29
C CYS A 167 -5.50 -66.20 -35.83
N THR A 168 -6.50 -65.52 -35.24
CA THR A 168 -8.00 -65.54 -35.34
C THR A 168 -8.73 -66.51 -34.38
N PRO A 169 -9.96 -66.17 -33.88
CA PRO A 169 -10.53 -66.69 -32.62
C PRO A 169 -11.80 -67.57 -32.81
N PRO A 170 -12.55 -67.89 -31.73
CA PRO A 170 -13.79 -67.14 -31.41
C PRO A 170 -13.98 -66.94 -29.87
N ASP A 171 -15.05 -66.36 -29.26
CA ASP A 171 -16.33 -65.75 -29.69
C ASP A 171 -16.87 -64.72 -28.63
N SER A 172 -18.04 -64.11 -28.90
CA SER A 172 -19.12 -63.67 -27.95
C SER A 172 -18.83 -62.80 -26.71
N ILE A 173 -19.53 -61.68 -26.42
CA ILE A 173 -20.61 -60.89 -27.08
C ILE A 173 -20.27 -59.42 -26.79
N MET A 174 -19.92 -58.57 -27.76
CA MET A 174 -20.75 -57.91 -28.79
C MET A 174 -21.68 -56.80 -28.26
N LEU A 175 -21.90 -55.65 -28.94
CA LEU A 175 -21.23 -54.84 -29.99
C LEU A 175 -22.04 -53.49 -30.01
N LEU A 176 -21.74 -52.34 -30.64
CA LEU A 176 -21.08 -51.92 -31.89
C LEU A 176 -20.36 -50.57 -31.60
N SER A 177 -19.17 -50.16 -32.10
CA SER A 177 -18.45 -50.30 -33.41
C SER A 177 -18.64 -49.10 -34.37
N PRO A 178 -17.86 -48.92 -35.45
CA PRO A 178 -16.80 -47.92 -35.44
C PRO A 178 -16.73 -47.03 -36.72
N SER A 179 -15.58 -46.40 -36.96
CA SER A 179 -15.33 -45.43 -38.04
C SER A 179 -15.14 -46.03 -39.44
N ARG A 180 -15.75 -45.40 -40.47
CA ARG A 180 -15.22 -45.34 -41.85
C ARG A 180 -15.94 -44.34 -42.78
N TRP A 181 -15.28 -44.09 -43.93
CA TRP A 181 -15.77 -43.55 -45.21
C TRP A 181 -15.97 -42.03 -45.37
N SER A 182 -14.93 -41.43 -45.94
CA SER A 182 -15.03 -40.44 -47.02
C SER A 182 -15.74 -40.98 -48.27
N TYR A 183 -16.42 -40.13 -49.05
CA TYR A 183 -15.99 -39.73 -50.41
C TYR A 183 -16.86 -38.62 -51.04
N THR A 184 -16.24 -37.89 -51.96
CA THR A 184 -16.64 -36.76 -52.84
C THR A 184 -18.05 -36.63 -53.43
N SER A 185 -18.52 -35.37 -53.56
CA SER A 185 -18.95 -34.74 -54.84
C SER A 185 -19.01 -33.21 -54.66
N LEU A 186 -18.19 -32.41 -55.34
CA LEU A 186 -18.48 -31.82 -56.67
C LEU A 186 -19.79 -31.02 -56.74
N HIS A 187 -19.73 -29.69 -56.62
CA HIS A 187 -19.81 -28.79 -57.79
C HIS A 187 -19.36 -27.35 -57.46
N ASP A 188 -19.34 -26.54 -58.52
CA ASP A 188 -18.88 -25.16 -58.67
C ASP A 188 -19.48 -24.14 -57.67
N GLY A 189 -18.92 -22.94 -57.46
CA GLY A 189 -17.76 -22.32 -58.14
C GLY A 189 -17.48 -20.89 -57.66
N SER A 190 -16.65 -20.17 -58.41
CA SER A 190 -16.26 -18.78 -58.12
C SER A 190 -17.41 -17.77 -58.29
N GLY A 191 -17.53 -16.78 -57.39
CA GLY A 191 -18.37 -15.62 -57.66
C GLY A 191 -18.54 -14.63 -56.50
N LEU A 192 -17.95 -13.44 -56.63
CA LEU A 192 -18.36 -12.25 -55.88
C LEU A 192 -19.77 -11.83 -56.31
N GLN A 193 -20.65 -11.44 -55.37
CA GLN A 193 -21.24 -10.08 -55.30
C GLN A 193 -22.26 -9.89 -54.15
N PHE A 194 -22.61 -8.63 -53.92
CA PHE A 194 -23.56 -8.15 -52.90
C PHE A 194 -25.02 -8.53 -53.21
N VAL A 195 -25.79 -8.79 -52.15
CA VAL A 195 -27.21 -8.39 -52.03
C VAL A 195 -27.41 -7.81 -50.61
N ASN A 196 -28.42 -6.97 -50.40
CA ASN A 196 -28.67 -6.22 -49.16
C ASN A 196 -30.15 -6.35 -48.72
N PHE A 197 -30.44 -5.93 -47.48
CA PHE A 197 -31.74 -5.78 -46.80
C PHE A 197 -32.37 -6.98 -46.05
N ASP A 198 -32.68 -6.68 -44.78
CA ASP A 198 -33.85 -6.99 -43.94
C ASP A 198 -34.34 -8.43 -43.71
N ASP A 199 -34.40 -8.82 -42.41
CA ASP A 199 -35.69 -9.05 -41.76
C ASP A 199 -35.65 -8.83 -40.22
N TYR A 200 -36.76 -8.29 -39.68
CA TYR A 200 -37.05 -7.64 -38.37
C TYR A 200 -36.86 -8.47 -37.05
N PRO A 201 -37.05 -7.93 -35.81
CA PRO A 201 -37.62 -6.61 -35.42
C PRO A 201 -36.90 -5.76 -34.32
N PRO A 202 -37.22 -4.46 -34.18
CA PRO A 202 -36.80 -3.59 -33.06
C PRO A 202 -37.86 -3.45 -31.94
N PHE A 203 -37.46 -2.88 -30.79
CA PHE A 203 -38.36 -2.43 -29.70
C PHE A 203 -38.34 -0.90 -29.53
N PRO A 204 -39.43 -0.26 -29.03
CA PRO A 204 -39.67 1.17 -29.22
C PRO A 204 -39.19 2.10 -28.09
N PHE A 205 -38.94 3.36 -28.47
CA PHE A 205 -38.96 4.53 -27.58
C PHE A 205 -39.77 5.65 -28.28
N ASP A 206 -40.86 6.12 -27.67
CA ASP A 206 -41.63 7.26 -28.19
C ASP A 206 -41.11 8.59 -27.62
N THR A 207 -40.90 9.56 -28.51
CA THR A 207 -40.78 10.99 -28.16
C THR A 207 -41.46 11.86 -29.24
N PRO A 208 -42.28 12.88 -28.89
CA PRO A 208 -42.87 13.78 -29.88
C PRO A 208 -41.94 14.94 -30.26
N THR A 209 -41.30 14.81 -31.43
CA THR A 209 -41.07 15.84 -32.47
C THR A 209 -41.41 17.32 -32.13
N ALA A 210 -40.45 18.26 -32.12
CA ALA A 210 -39.94 19.04 -33.29
C ALA A 210 -40.70 20.39 -33.52
N PRO A 211 -40.25 21.36 -34.38
CA PRO A 211 -39.07 21.38 -35.27
C PRO A 211 -38.19 22.67 -35.29
N ILE A 212 -36.90 22.47 -35.64
CA ILE A 212 -36.06 23.20 -36.63
C ILE A 212 -36.21 24.73 -36.83
N ALA A 213 -35.12 25.52 -36.61
CA ALA A 213 -34.51 26.43 -37.63
C ALA A 213 -33.26 27.26 -37.17
N HIS A 214 -32.15 27.11 -37.92
CA HIS A 214 -31.15 28.12 -38.36
C HIS A 214 -30.28 29.04 -37.43
N ILE A 215 -28.95 28.93 -37.63
CA ILE A 215 -27.94 30.02 -37.90
C ILE A 215 -27.47 30.94 -36.73
N PRO A 216 -26.14 31.21 -36.53
CA PRO A 216 -24.93 30.46 -36.92
C PRO A 216 -23.78 30.51 -35.84
N GLU A 217 -22.54 30.33 -36.30
CA GLU A 217 -21.23 30.40 -35.61
C GLU A 217 -20.90 31.75 -34.94
N ALA A 218 -20.01 31.75 -33.92
CA ALA A 218 -18.70 32.44 -33.95
C ALA A 218 -17.89 32.34 -32.62
N HIS A 219 -16.58 32.11 -32.75
CA HIS A 219 -15.41 32.56 -31.94
C HIS A 219 -15.55 32.87 -30.43
N ALA A 220 -14.82 32.14 -29.56
CA ALA A 220 -13.45 32.44 -29.07
C ALA A 220 -13.47 33.38 -27.83
N CYS A 221 -13.15 32.90 -26.63
CA CYS A 221 -11.81 32.80 -26.02
C CYS A 221 -11.50 33.99 -25.11
N GLU A 222 -10.99 33.69 -23.90
CA GLU A 222 -10.30 34.62 -22.97
C GLU A 222 -11.14 35.78 -22.38
N ALA A 223 -10.87 36.32 -21.19
CA ALA A 223 -10.15 35.81 -20.01
C ALA A 223 -10.54 36.65 -18.76
N THR A 224 -9.88 36.39 -17.63
CA THR A 224 -9.75 37.27 -16.44
C THR A 224 -11.00 37.68 -15.65
N ASN A 225 -11.14 37.03 -14.50
CA ASN A 225 -11.57 37.60 -13.21
C ASN A 225 -10.89 38.96 -12.88
N PRO A 226 -11.34 39.71 -11.84
CA PRO A 226 -12.69 39.81 -11.25
C PRO A 226 -13.11 41.29 -11.00
N HIS A 227 -14.28 41.54 -10.40
CA HIS A 227 -14.40 42.36 -9.17
C HIS A 227 -15.86 42.38 -8.64
N THR A 228 -16.01 42.58 -7.33
CA THR A 228 -17.30 42.58 -6.61
C THR A 228 -18.06 43.91 -6.75
N PRO A 229 -19.37 43.91 -7.00
CA PRO A 229 -20.20 45.11 -6.99
C PRO A 229 -20.59 45.55 -5.58
N GLN A 230 -20.97 46.82 -5.43
CA GLN A 230 -21.56 47.37 -4.21
C GLN A 230 -22.75 48.24 -4.60
N HIS A 231 -23.83 48.15 -3.81
CA HIS A 231 -25.11 48.88 -3.96
C HIS A 231 -25.93 48.59 -5.24
N SER A 232 -27.26 48.54 -5.26
CA SER A 232 -28.37 48.21 -4.32
C SER A 232 -29.65 48.92 -4.85
N ILE A 233 -30.79 48.66 -4.20
CA ILE A 233 -32.00 49.51 -4.18
C ILE A 233 -33.02 49.31 -5.32
N ASP A 234 -34.27 49.18 -4.87
CA ASP A 234 -35.56 49.40 -5.52
C ASP A 234 -36.10 48.49 -6.67
N ASN A 235 -37.42 48.26 -6.75
CA ASN A 235 -38.44 48.12 -5.68
C ASN A 235 -39.74 47.53 -6.27
N ALA A 236 -40.63 47.02 -5.40
CA ALA A 236 -42.09 46.98 -5.59
C ALA A 236 -42.70 46.16 -6.77
N SER A 237 -43.94 45.68 -6.75
CA SER A 237 -44.85 45.33 -5.63
C SER A 237 -46.11 44.60 -6.17
N ALA A 238 -46.98 44.19 -5.23
CA ALA A 238 -48.45 44.27 -5.34
C ALA A 238 -49.29 43.14 -5.99
N LEU A 239 -50.15 42.56 -5.12
CA LEU A 239 -51.59 42.25 -5.30
C LEU A 239 -52.07 40.95 -5.99
N MET A 240 -52.49 40.00 -5.12
CA MET A 240 -53.83 39.36 -5.00
C MET A 240 -54.58 38.86 -6.27
N SER A 241 -55.24 37.68 -6.25
CA SER A 241 -56.31 37.35 -5.29
C SER A 241 -56.83 35.88 -5.35
N ASN A 242 -57.39 35.42 -4.22
CA ASN A 242 -58.48 34.45 -3.94
C ASN A 242 -59.06 33.52 -5.06
N GLY A 243 -59.45 32.27 -4.71
CA GLY A 243 -60.29 31.45 -5.63
C GLY A 243 -60.74 30.01 -5.23
N ALA A 244 -60.91 29.68 -3.95
CA ALA A 244 -61.20 28.33 -3.40
C ALA A 244 -62.38 27.50 -4.02
N LEU A 245 -62.31 26.15 -3.89
CA LEU A 245 -63.36 25.19 -3.41
C LEU A 245 -63.48 23.81 -4.12
N SER A 246 -63.55 22.77 -3.27
CA SER A 246 -64.44 21.56 -3.34
C SER A 246 -64.13 20.33 -4.22
N GLY A 247 -64.51 19.13 -3.71
CA GLY A 247 -64.90 17.96 -4.52
C GLY A 247 -64.20 16.61 -4.29
N SER A 248 -64.65 15.80 -3.31
CA SER A 248 -64.55 14.33 -3.33
C SER A 248 -65.97 13.72 -3.48
N PRO A 249 -66.17 12.45 -3.92
CA PRO A 249 -66.34 11.33 -2.96
C PRO A 249 -66.12 9.86 -3.47
N PHE A 250 -66.25 8.88 -2.54
CA PHE A 250 -66.41 7.39 -2.70
C PHE A 250 -65.23 6.52 -3.23
N GLY A 251 -65.10 5.22 -2.86
CA GLY A 251 -65.76 4.44 -1.78
C GLY A 251 -65.77 2.88 -1.95
N LEU A 252 -65.96 2.17 -0.82
CA LEU A 252 -66.34 0.72 -0.62
C LEU A 252 -65.25 -0.39 -0.44
N ASP A 253 -65.66 -1.47 0.24
CA ASP A 253 -64.86 -2.45 1.01
C ASP A 253 -64.66 -3.87 0.39
N SER A 254 -63.88 -4.70 1.13
CA SER A 254 -64.14 -6.13 1.50
C SER A 254 -63.27 -7.25 0.86
N ILE A 255 -62.94 -8.42 1.48
CA ILE A 255 -62.97 -8.93 2.88
C ILE A 255 -62.13 -10.26 3.02
N LEU A 256 -61.53 -10.54 4.20
CA LEU A 256 -60.87 -11.82 4.66
C LEU A 256 -59.65 -12.38 3.84
N GLY A 257 -58.65 -13.10 4.41
CA GLY A 257 -58.31 -13.38 5.82
C GLY A 257 -57.21 -14.47 6.01
N VAL A 258 -56.70 -14.63 7.26
CA VAL A 258 -55.93 -15.79 7.84
C VAL A 258 -54.38 -15.83 7.77
N SER A 259 -53.72 -15.34 8.86
CA SER A 259 -52.52 -15.89 9.56
C SER A 259 -51.14 -15.97 8.86
N GLN A 260 -49.97 -15.95 9.55
CA GLN A 260 -49.62 -15.55 10.92
C GLN A 260 -48.12 -15.21 10.99
N PHE A 261 -47.77 -13.95 11.24
CA PHE A 261 -46.44 -13.50 11.72
C PHE A 261 -46.64 -12.24 12.57
N PRO A 262 -45.84 -12.01 13.64
CA PRO A 262 -45.90 -10.74 14.35
C PRO A 262 -45.34 -9.61 13.46
N PRO A 263 -45.98 -8.42 13.40
CA PRO A 263 -45.45 -7.32 12.63
C PRO A 263 -44.16 -6.79 13.27
N LEU A 264 -43.06 -6.77 12.52
CA LEU A 264 -41.81 -6.10 12.87
C LEU A 264 -41.93 -4.57 12.70
N VAL A 265 -42.95 -3.98 13.33
CA VAL A 265 -43.22 -2.54 13.37
C VAL A 265 -43.56 -2.16 14.80
N ASN A 266 -42.53 -2.05 15.64
CA ASN A 266 -42.64 -1.43 16.97
C ASN A 266 -41.29 -0.84 17.41
N LEU A 267 -40.73 0.04 16.57
CA LEU A 267 -39.66 0.96 16.96
C LEU A 267 -40.31 2.20 17.62
N PRO A 268 -40.07 2.49 18.91
CA PRO A 268 -40.81 3.52 19.64
C PRO A 268 -40.30 4.94 19.36
N PHE A 269 -40.50 5.43 18.13
CA PHE A 269 -40.14 6.80 17.74
C PHE A 269 -41.24 7.81 18.09
N PHE A 270 -41.05 8.42 19.28
CA PHE A 270 -41.61 9.70 19.73
C PHE A 270 -43.13 9.94 19.60
N GLN A 271 -43.81 9.91 20.74
CA GLN A 271 -44.81 10.95 21.06
C GLN A 271 -44.37 11.65 22.35
N LEU A 272 -44.20 12.98 22.27
CA LEU A 272 -44.05 13.86 23.42
C LEU A 272 -45.19 14.88 23.38
N LYS A 273 -45.80 15.14 24.53
CA LYS A 273 -46.87 16.14 24.69
C LYS A 273 -46.43 17.23 25.67
N HIS A 274 -47.09 18.38 25.53
CA HIS A 274 -47.05 19.58 26.40
C HIS A 274 -45.94 20.60 26.07
N PRO A 275 -46.20 21.92 26.29
CA PRO A 275 -45.87 22.90 25.25
C PRO A 275 -45.20 24.20 25.72
N ILE A 276 -44.93 25.09 24.75
CA ILE A 276 -44.56 26.52 24.88
C ILE A 276 -43.15 26.79 25.44
N LEU A 277 -42.25 27.18 24.53
CA LEU A 277 -41.67 28.53 24.54
C LEU A 277 -41.62 29.06 23.10
N GLN A 278 -42.22 30.22 22.84
CA GLN A 278 -42.19 30.90 21.54
C GLN A 278 -41.25 32.11 21.57
N ASN A 279 -40.89 32.59 20.38
CA ASN A 279 -40.23 33.87 20.09
C ASN A 279 -38.73 33.99 20.40
N SER A 280 -37.91 33.51 19.46
CA SER A 280 -36.99 34.41 18.74
C SER A 280 -36.73 33.87 17.34
N HIS A 281 -36.50 34.76 16.36
CA HIS A 281 -36.11 34.38 15.00
C HIS A 281 -34.58 34.40 14.86
N PRO A 282 -33.96 33.28 14.46
CA PRO A 282 -32.73 33.29 13.69
C PRO A 282 -33.00 32.93 12.22
N SER A 283 -32.01 33.17 11.36
CA SER A 283 -32.01 32.83 9.93
C SER A 283 -31.86 31.32 9.70
N ASN A 284 -32.92 30.56 10.00
CA ASN A 284 -32.99 29.12 9.77
C ASN A 284 -32.82 28.76 8.28
N ASN A 285 -31.65 28.22 7.92
CA ASN A 285 -31.49 27.42 6.70
C ASN A 285 -30.84 26.06 7.03
N LEU A 286 -31.58 25.28 7.83
CA LEU A 286 -31.32 23.88 8.16
C LEU A 286 -30.84 23.04 6.94
N PRO A 287 -31.42 23.19 5.72
CA PRO A 287 -30.88 22.58 4.51
C PRO A 287 -29.38 22.82 4.24
N SER A 288 -28.93 24.08 4.30
CA SER A 288 -27.54 24.47 4.03
C SER A 288 -26.54 23.91 5.04
N MET A 289 -26.99 23.64 6.27
CA MET A 289 -26.20 23.06 7.34
C MET A 289 -26.10 21.55 7.20
N LEU A 290 -27.22 20.86 6.95
CA LEU A 290 -27.22 19.41 6.75
C LEU A 290 -26.39 19.03 5.52
N ALA A 291 -26.43 19.81 4.44
CA ALA A 291 -25.55 19.62 3.28
C ALA A 291 -24.05 19.64 3.63
N LYS A 292 -23.61 20.48 4.59
CA LYS A 292 -22.24 20.54 5.10
C LYS A 292 -21.89 19.39 6.05
N VAL A 293 -22.87 18.84 6.78
CA VAL A 293 -22.64 17.75 7.76
C VAL A 293 -22.61 16.37 7.09
N ILE A 294 -23.26 16.18 5.94
CA ILE A 294 -23.46 14.85 5.33
C ILE A 294 -22.86 14.68 3.91
N ASP A 295 -22.03 15.63 3.46
CA ASP A 295 -21.55 15.79 2.07
C ASP A 295 -22.68 15.76 1.01
N LEU A 296 -23.26 16.93 0.73
CA LEU A 296 -24.02 17.18 -0.50
C LEU A 296 -23.41 18.35 -1.27
N PRO A 297 -23.37 18.31 -2.62
CA PRO A 297 -22.80 19.38 -3.42
C PRO A 297 -23.54 20.70 -3.16
N TYR A 298 -22.78 21.74 -2.83
CA TYR A 298 -23.30 23.03 -2.40
C TYR A 298 -23.74 23.90 -3.59
N ASN A 299 -24.85 23.55 -4.25
CA ASN A 299 -25.60 24.44 -5.15
C ASN A 299 -26.95 23.83 -5.59
N SER A 300 -28.02 24.10 -4.84
CA SER A 300 -29.41 24.11 -5.33
C SER A 300 -30.32 24.82 -4.31
N GLN A 301 -31.59 25.02 -4.63
CA GLN A 301 -32.51 25.81 -3.79
C GLN A 301 -33.13 24.95 -2.68
N VAL A 302 -33.71 25.61 -1.66
CA VAL A 302 -34.30 24.96 -0.47
C VAL A 302 -35.36 23.90 -0.80
N ALA A 303 -36.00 23.97 -1.96
CA ALA A 303 -37.00 23.00 -2.43
C ALA A 303 -36.42 21.59 -2.69
N ASP A 304 -35.18 21.48 -3.16
CA ASP A 304 -34.58 20.20 -3.61
C ASP A 304 -34.05 19.33 -2.45
N PHE A 305 -34.09 19.87 -1.23
CA PHE A 305 -33.44 19.30 -0.06
C PHE A 305 -34.11 18.04 0.51
N ILE A 306 -35.45 18.07 0.64
CA ILE A 306 -36.22 16.92 1.15
C ILE A 306 -36.05 15.69 0.24
N PRO A 307 -36.15 15.78 -1.10
CA PRO A 307 -35.79 14.69 -2.01
C PRO A 307 -34.38 14.11 -1.78
N SER A 308 -33.38 14.94 -1.45
CA SER A 308 -32.00 14.48 -1.22
C SER A 308 -31.83 13.75 0.11
N ILE A 309 -32.46 14.23 1.19
CA ILE A 309 -32.53 13.48 2.46
C ILE A 309 -33.34 12.19 2.30
N ILE A 310 -34.48 12.24 1.62
CA ILE A 310 -35.27 11.04 1.29
C ILE A 310 -34.41 10.06 0.49
N THR A 311 -33.63 10.50 -0.50
CA THR A 311 -32.72 9.62 -1.28
C THR A 311 -31.65 8.98 -0.39
N LYS A 312 -31.00 9.74 0.51
CA LYS A 312 -30.00 9.18 1.44
C LYS A 312 -30.63 8.25 2.49
N LEU A 313 -31.84 8.54 2.97
CA LEU A 313 -32.57 7.65 3.89
C LEU A 313 -33.13 6.42 3.18
N GLN A 314 -33.63 6.53 1.94
CA GLN A 314 -34.01 5.41 1.06
C GLN A 314 -32.82 4.53 0.64
N ALA A 315 -31.57 4.98 0.87
CA ALA A 315 -30.35 4.18 0.74
C ALA A 315 -29.85 3.56 2.07
N LEU A 316 -30.45 3.93 3.21
CA LEU A 316 -30.10 3.41 4.55
C LEU A 316 -31.22 2.54 5.14
N VAL A 317 -32.47 2.90 4.91
CA VAL A 317 -33.72 2.27 5.36
C VAL A 317 -34.57 1.95 4.12
N PRO A 318 -35.06 0.72 3.93
CA PRO A 318 -36.03 0.44 2.88
C PRO A 318 -37.45 0.78 3.37
N GLU A 319 -38.26 1.42 2.53
CA GLU A 319 -39.68 1.62 2.80
C GLU A 319 -40.37 0.27 3.04
N LEU A 320 -41.03 0.11 4.19
CA LEU A 320 -41.94 -1.00 4.47
C LEU A 320 -43.29 -0.77 3.78
N TYR A 321 -43.68 0.51 3.64
CA TYR A 321 -44.88 0.96 2.94
C TYR A 321 -44.55 2.15 2.02
N PRO A 322 -45.13 2.24 0.81
CA PRO A 322 -44.84 3.34 -0.12
C PRO A 322 -45.04 4.72 0.51
N GLY A 323 -44.01 5.54 0.49
CA GLY A 323 -44.01 6.89 1.06
C GLY A 323 -43.77 6.96 2.57
N GLU A 324 -43.47 5.85 3.26
CA GLU A 324 -43.17 5.85 4.70
C GLU A 324 -42.00 6.79 5.06
N ILE A 325 -40.89 6.72 4.32
CA ILE A 325 -39.73 7.58 4.55
C ILE A 325 -40.06 9.04 4.23
N ASN A 326 -40.91 9.29 3.23
CA ASN A 326 -41.41 10.62 2.92
C ASN A 326 -42.27 11.17 4.09
N ALA A 327 -43.15 10.36 4.69
CA ALA A 327 -43.92 10.73 5.88
C ALA A 327 -43.04 10.94 7.12
N GLN A 328 -42.00 10.13 7.33
CA GLN A 328 -41.03 10.32 8.41
C GLN A 328 -40.22 11.61 8.22
N VAL A 329 -39.75 11.91 7.01
CA VAL A 329 -39.03 13.15 6.69
C VAL A 329 -39.94 14.38 6.78
N GLN A 330 -41.20 14.28 6.37
CA GLN A 330 -42.20 15.34 6.59
C GLN A 330 -42.47 15.56 8.08
N THR A 331 -42.57 14.49 8.89
CA THR A 331 -42.70 14.60 10.36
C THR A 331 -41.44 15.23 11.00
N LEU A 332 -40.24 14.91 10.49
CA LEU A 332 -38.97 15.57 10.84
C LEU A 332 -38.82 16.98 10.25
N SER A 333 -39.76 17.44 9.42
CA SER A 333 -39.82 18.79 8.87
C SER A 333 -40.99 19.62 9.44
N ASP A 334 -41.90 19.00 10.20
CA ASP A 334 -43.08 19.63 10.79
C ASP A 334 -42.67 20.57 11.95
N PRO A 335 -42.83 21.90 11.81
CA PRO A 335 -42.46 22.85 12.86
C PRO A 335 -43.38 22.79 14.09
N SER A 336 -44.53 22.12 14.01
CA SER A 336 -45.52 22.05 15.09
C SER A 336 -45.21 21.00 16.15
N GLN A 337 -44.34 20.02 15.85
CA GLN A 337 -44.07 18.88 16.73
C GLN A 337 -42.77 18.99 17.54
N LYS A 338 -41.69 19.52 16.94
CA LYS A 338 -40.40 19.79 17.62
C LYS A 338 -39.71 21.02 17.00
N PRO A 339 -38.87 21.75 17.74
CA PRO A 339 -38.01 22.76 17.14
C PRO A 339 -36.95 22.12 16.23
N HIS A 340 -36.72 22.69 15.04
CA HIS A 340 -35.83 22.16 14.00
C HIS A 340 -34.40 21.85 14.47
N ILE A 341 -33.88 22.57 15.46
CA ILE A 341 -32.57 22.33 16.04
C ILE A 341 -32.48 20.97 16.77
N PHE A 342 -33.57 20.50 17.38
CA PHE A 342 -33.64 19.17 18.01
C PHE A 342 -33.76 18.05 16.96
N GLN A 343 -34.49 18.28 15.86
CA GLN A 343 -34.56 17.35 14.73
C GLN A 343 -33.15 17.15 14.10
N LEU A 344 -32.35 18.22 13.98
CA LEU A 344 -30.94 18.14 13.57
C LEU A 344 -30.09 17.29 14.53
N PHE A 345 -30.25 17.48 15.85
CA PHE A 345 -29.49 16.73 16.85
C PHE A 345 -29.87 15.24 16.89
N GLU A 346 -31.13 14.90 16.65
CA GLU A 346 -31.58 13.50 16.54
C GLU A 346 -31.00 12.81 15.30
N ILE A 347 -30.89 13.51 14.16
CA ILE A 347 -30.18 13.01 12.96
C ILE A 347 -28.68 12.86 13.24
N ALA A 348 -28.02 13.86 13.82
CA ALA A 348 -26.60 13.80 14.15
C ALA A 348 -26.27 12.65 15.12
N ALA A 349 -27.15 12.42 16.12
CA ALA A 349 -27.03 11.30 17.05
C ALA A 349 -27.16 9.95 16.35
N TYR A 350 -28.13 9.78 15.44
CA TYR A 350 -28.31 8.55 14.65
C TYR A 350 -27.11 8.20 13.77
N PHE A 351 -26.56 9.19 13.05
CA PHE A 351 -25.36 9.01 12.23
C PHE A 351 -24.14 8.69 13.12
N SER A 352 -24.06 9.28 14.31
CA SER A 352 -23.01 8.97 15.28
C SER A 352 -23.12 7.56 15.86
N SER A 353 -24.32 7.12 16.25
CA SER A 353 -24.53 5.82 16.93
C SER A 353 -24.32 4.61 16.03
N ASN A 354 -24.25 4.81 14.72
CA ASN A 354 -23.91 3.78 13.74
C ASN A 354 -22.49 3.97 13.15
N ASN A 355 -21.71 4.89 13.71
CA ASN A 355 -20.36 5.27 13.25
C ASN A 355 -20.32 5.64 11.75
N LEU A 356 -21.36 6.37 11.31
CA LEU A 356 -21.51 6.93 9.96
C LEU A 356 -21.10 8.41 9.89
N LEU A 357 -21.16 9.12 11.03
CA LEU A 357 -20.64 10.49 11.15
C LEU A 357 -19.11 10.44 11.21
N ARG A 358 -18.45 10.96 10.17
CA ARG A 358 -16.98 11.03 10.12
C ARG A 358 -16.42 12.03 11.14
N ASN A 359 -15.12 11.94 11.44
CA ASN A 359 -14.49 12.81 12.43
C ASN A 359 -14.42 14.27 11.96
N ASP A 360 -14.19 14.53 10.67
CA ASP A 360 -14.27 15.86 10.05
C ASP A 360 -15.68 16.46 10.16
N GLN A 361 -16.72 15.67 9.83
CA GLN A 361 -18.12 16.06 9.94
C GLN A 361 -18.53 16.37 11.39
N ALA A 362 -18.09 15.56 12.35
CA ALA A 362 -18.33 15.78 13.77
C ALA A 362 -17.65 17.06 14.29
N MET A 363 -16.41 17.35 13.85
CA MET A 363 -15.72 18.61 14.19
C MET A 363 -16.41 19.82 13.56
N ALA A 364 -16.85 19.72 12.30
CA ALA A 364 -17.60 20.78 11.62
C ALA A 364 -18.95 21.07 12.32
N PHE A 365 -19.67 20.02 12.75
CA PHE A 365 -20.90 20.13 13.53
C PHE A 365 -20.66 20.87 14.87
N ILE A 366 -19.62 20.51 15.63
CA ILE A 366 -19.30 21.17 16.91
C ILE A 366 -18.93 22.64 16.71
N ARG A 367 -18.08 22.95 15.72
CA ARG A 367 -17.74 24.35 15.38
C ARG A 367 -19.00 25.15 15.07
N TRP A 368 -19.89 24.62 14.23
CA TRP A 368 -21.15 25.26 13.91
C TRP A 368 -22.03 25.51 15.16
N VAL A 369 -22.20 24.51 16.05
CA VAL A 369 -22.97 24.64 17.30
C VAL A 369 -22.42 25.73 18.22
N ILE A 370 -21.09 25.89 18.27
CA ILE A 370 -20.41 26.92 19.06
C ILE A 370 -20.57 28.30 18.41
N GLU A 371 -20.24 28.43 17.12
CA GLU A 371 -20.33 29.67 16.32
C GLU A 371 -21.75 30.29 16.35
N HIS A 372 -22.78 29.45 16.39
CA HIS A 372 -24.19 29.86 16.33
C HIS A 372 -24.88 29.83 17.71
N SER A 373 -24.12 29.73 18.80
CA SER A 373 -24.62 29.75 20.18
C SER A 373 -25.66 28.68 20.54
N HIS A 374 -25.69 27.56 19.82
CA HIS A 374 -26.63 26.46 20.05
C HIS A 374 -26.18 25.45 21.12
N VAL A 375 -25.04 25.70 21.80
CA VAL A 375 -24.47 24.81 22.82
C VAL A 375 -25.49 24.47 23.91
N GLU A 376 -26.20 25.45 24.46
CA GLU A 376 -27.22 25.20 25.50
C GLU A 376 -28.37 24.31 24.99
N SER A 377 -28.81 24.50 23.75
CA SER A 377 -29.83 23.64 23.12
C SER A 377 -29.33 22.19 22.96
N LEU A 378 -28.06 21.99 22.62
CA LEU A 378 -27.45 20.67 22.51
C LEU A 378 -27.30 20.01 23.88
N ILE A 379 -26.85 20.75 24.90
CA ILE A 379 -26.74 20.26 26.28
C ILE A 379 -28.12 19.87 26.84
N LEU A 380 -29.17 20.64 26.54
CA LEU A 380 -30.55 20.31 26.90
C LEU A 380 -31.04 19.03 26.20
N PHE A 381 -30.78 18.87 24.90
CA PHE A 381 -31.10 17.63 24.15
C PHE A 381 -30.40 16.40 24.76
N LEU A 382 -29.09 16.49 24.97
CA LEU A 382 -28.28 15.40 25.53
C LEU A 382 -28.78 14.99 26.92
N ARG A 383 -29.07 15.97 27.80
CA ARG A 383 -29.62 15.73 29.15
C ARG A 383 -31.03 15.13 29.13
N GLN A 384 -31.90 15.57 28.22
CA GLN A 384 -33.30 15.09 28.13
C GLN A 384 -33.41 13.66 27.59
N GLN A 385 -32.38 13.13 26.92
CA GLN A 385 -32.41 11.82 26.26
C GLN A 385 -31.23 10.93 26.68
N GLN A 386 -30.63 11.19 27.84
CA GLN A 386 -29.38 10.59 28.31
C GLN A 386 -29.43 9.06 28.50
N ASP A 387 -30.62 8.50 28.76
CA ASP A 387 -30.83 7.04 28.89
C ASP A 387 -30.81 6.30 27.53
N LYS A 388 -30.77 7.03 26.40
CA LYS A 388 -30.76 6.42 25.06
C LYS A 388 -29.34 6.11 24.61
N LEU A 389 -29.09 4.85 24.30
CA LEU A 389 -27.86 4.33 23.69
C LEU A 389 -27.39 5.17 22.48
N THR A 390 -28.32 5.60 21.60
CA THR A 390 -28.05 6.50 20.47
C THR A 390 -27.42 7.84 20.90
N VAL A 391 -27.90 8.42 22.00
CA VAL A 391 -27.47 9.72 22.53
C VAL A 391 -26.19 9.58 23.33
N GLN A 392 -25.96 8.46 23.99
CA GLN A 392 -24.69 8.13 24.64
C GLN A 392 -23.56 7.95 23.62
N ALA A 393 -23.80 7.23 22.52
CA ALA A 393 -22.83 7.12 21.42
C ALA A 393 -22.55 8.47 20.75
N PHE A 394 -23.56 9.35 20.67
CA PHE A 394 -23.37 10.72 20.21
C PHE A 394 -22.53 11.54 21.18
N LEU A 395 -22.77 11.42 22.49
CA LEU A 395 -22.00 12.09 23.53
C LEU A 395 -20.52 11.70 23.47
N THR A 396 -20.18 10.41 23.31
CA THR A 396 -18.80 9.95 23.09
C THR A 396 -18.16 10.60 21.85
N LYS A 397 -18.88 10.66 20.72
CA LYS A 397 -18.38 11.28 19.49
C LYS A 397 -18.22 12.81 19.61
N LEU A 398 -19.07 13.47 20.39
CA LEU A 398 -18.98 14.89 20.70
C LEU A 398 -17.80 15.21 21.62
N ILE A 399 -17.50 14.34 22.58
CA ILE A 399 -16.27 14.41 23.39
C ILE A 399 -15.05 14.24 22.47
N GLU A 400 -14.99 13.17 21.67
CA GLU A 400 -13.94 12.90 20.68
C GLU A 400 -13.64 14.11 19.77
N ALA A 401 -14.67 14.67 19.14
CA ALA A 401 -14.52 15.78 18.20
C ALA A 401 -14.28 17.12 18.93
N GLY A 402 -14.85 17.32 20.12
CA GLY A 402 -14.57 18.49 20.96
C GLY A 402 -13.12 18.53 21.45
N THR A 403 -12.56 17.37 21.79
CA THR A 403 -11.13 17.18 22.11
C THR A 403 -10.25 17.55 20.92
N ARG A 404 -10.59 17.08 19.71
CA ARG A 404 -9.85 17.45 18.47
C ARG A 404 -10.02 18.92 18.05
N VAL A 405 -11.10 19.58 18.46
CA VAL A 405 -11.33 21.03 18.27
C VAL A 405 -10.64 21.87 19.36
N GLY A 406 -10.24 21.27 20.48
CA GLY A 406 -9.56 21.95 21.60
C GLY A 406 -10.45 22.89 22.43
N ASN A 407 -11.78 22.83 22.28
CA ASN A 407 -12.68 23.76 22.98
C ASN A 407 -13.01 23.24 24.40
N THR A 408 -12.17 23.58 25.37
CA THR A 408 -12.30 23.11 26.75
C THR A 408 -13.57 23.64 27.44
N GLY A 409 -14.05 24.83 27.07
CA GLY A 409 -15.33 25.36 27.55
C GLY A 409 -16.53 24.48 27.19
N PHE A 410 -16.57 23.96 25.95
CA PHE A 410 -17.58 23.00 25.51
C PHE A 410 -17.43 21.65 26.23
N LEU A 411 -16.20 21.13 26.36
CA LEU A 411 -15.95 19.87 27.06
C LEU A 411 -16.33 19.93 28.55
N ARG A 412 -16.09 21.06 29.24
CA ARG A 412 -16.57 21.26 30.63
C ARG A 412 -18.10 21.23 30.72
N GLN A 413 -18.83 21.68 29.69
CA GLN A 413 -20.30 21.57 29.65
C GLN A 413 -20.79 20.13 29.39
N LEU A 414 -20.10 19.36 28.55
CA LEU A 414 -20.36 17.92 28.41
C LEU A 414 -20.12 17.19 29.74
N TYR A 415 -19.02 17.49 30.44
CA TYR A 415 -18.77 16.93 31.78
C TYR A 415 -19.89 17.29 32.78
N ALA A 416 -20.42 18.52 32.74
CA ALA A 416 -21.52 18.97 33.60
C ALA A 416 -22.89 18.29 33.33
N ILE A 417 -22.98 17.38 32.34
CA ILE A 417 -24.09 16.44 32.18
C ILE A 417 -23.69 14.98 32.40
N GLY A 418 -22.56 14.71 33.05
CA GLY A 418 -22.10 13.36 33.40
C GLY A 418 -21.40 12.61 32.27
N ALA A 419 -20.85 13.32 31.28
CA ALA A 419 -20.08 12.70 30.21
C ALA A 419 -18.74 12.14 30.73
N LYS A 420 -18.45 10.87 30.39
CA LYS A 420 -17.20 10.19 30.75
C LYS A 420 -16.11 10.41 29.69
N PHE A 421 -14.88 10.63 30.15
CA PHE A 421 -13.74 10.99 29.30
C PHE A 421 -12.70 9.87 29.12
N ASP A 422 -12.87 8.74 29.81
CA ASP A 422 -11.93 7.61 29.86
C ASP A 422 -11.48 7.15 28.46
N CYS A 423 -12.42 7.08 27.53
CA CYS A 423 -12.25 6.65 26.15
C CYS A 423 -11.43 7.58 25.24
N VAL A 424 -11.15 8.82 25.69
CA VAL A 424 -10.37 9.82 24.92
C VAL A 424 -9.18 10.37 25.71
N ALA A 425 -8.79 9.71 26.80
CA ALA A 425 -7.78 10.24 27.72
C ALA A 425 -6.42 10.55 27.04
N GLU A 426 -5.95 9.71 26.10
CA GLU A 426 -4.72 9.98 25.34
C GLU A 426 -4.82 11.25 24.47
N GLN A 427 -5.97 11.49 23.83
CA GLN A 427 -6.21 12.67 23.00
C GLN A 427 -6.44 13.93 23.84
N LEU A 428 -7.01 13.79 25.04
CA LEU A 428 -7.13 14.90 26.00
C LEU A 428 -5.76 15.44 26.39
N MET A 429 -4.78 14.57 26.68
CA MET A 429 -3.42 14.97 27.07
C MET A 429 -2.65 15.75 25.98
N MET A 430 -3.26 16.03 24.82
CA MET A 430 -2.73 16.87 23.74
C MET A 430 -3.32 18.29 23.71
N ILE A 431 -4.24 18.65 24.61
CA ILE A 431 -4.84 19.99 24.71
C ILE A 431 -3.97 20.92 25.56
N ASP A 432 -3.57 22.08 25.03
CA ASP A 432 -2.79 23.11 25.74
C ASP A 432 -3.66 23.98 26.67
N ASP A 433 -4.27 23.36 27.68
CA ASP A 433 -5.05 24.02 28.74
C ASP A 433 -4.81 23.29 30.08
N LEU A 434 -3.81 23.77 30.83
CA LEU A 434 -3.40 23.18 32.11
C LEU A 434 -4.53 23.12 33.15
N GLU A 435 -5.44 24.11 33.17
CA GLU A 435 -6.57 24.12 34.11
C GLU A 435 -7.64 23.09 33.72
N PHE A 436 -7.82 22.83 32.43
CA PHE A 436 -8.72 21.78 31.95
C PHE A 436 -8.12 20.39 32.14
N LEU A 437 -6.83 20.19 31.82
CA LEU A 437 -6.18 18.90 32.04
C LEU A 437 -6.12 18.52 33.53
N THR A 438 -5.75 19.48 34.40
CA THR A 438 -5.74 19.25 35.85
C THR A 438 -7.13 18.92 36.38
N PHE A 439 -8.18 19.58 35.85
CA PHE A 439 -9.57 19.27 36.17
C PHE A 439 -9.96 17.86 35.71
N VAL A 440 -9.74 17.52 34.43
CA VAL A 440 -10.12 16.23 33.83
C VAL A 440 -9.36 15.06 34.43
N LEU A 441 -8.10 15.22 34.83
CA LEU A 441 -7.34 14.12 35.43
C LEU A 441 -8.01 13.56 36.70
N HIS A 442 -8.71 14.40 37.46
CA HIS A 442 -9.49 13.99 38.64
C HIS A 442 -10.85 13.35 38.32
N THR A 443 -11.23 13.26 37.04
CA THR A 443 -12.52 12.71 36.57
C THR A 443 -12.39 11.42 35.78
N LEU A 444 -11.18 11.02 35.41
CA LEU A 444 -10.86 9.74 34.77
C LEU A 444 -10.87 8.60 35.80
N ASP A 445 -11.11 7.37 35.34
CA ASP A 445 -10.98 6.16 36.18
C ASP A 445 -9.57 6.05 36.80
N PRO A 446 -9.43 5.93 38.14
CA PRO A 446 -8.14 5.78 38.81
C PRO A 446 -7.29 4.58 38.37
N GLU A 447 -7.88 3.54 37.77
CA GLU A 447 -7.12 2.43 37.19
C GLU A 447 -6.51 2.80 35.82
N LEU A 448 -7.07 3.77 35.10
CA LEU A 448 -6.52 4.32 33.85
C LEU A 448 -5.25 5.16 34.10
N LEU A 449 -5.07 5.65 35.33
CA LEU A 449 -3.91 6.47 35.73
C LEU A 449 -2.71 5.64 36.24
N LYS A 450 -2.88 4.32 36.40
CA LYS A 450 -1.88 3.40 36.94
C LYS A 450 -1.17 2.62 35.84
N GLY A 451 0.04 2.14 36.14
CA GLY A 451 0.77 1.17 35.32
C GLY A 451 0.96 1.61 33.88
N GLU A 452 0.92 0.66 32.95
CA GLU A 452 1.10 0.94 31.52
C GLU A 452 0.09 2.00 30.99
N PRO A 453 -1.24 1.94 31.24
CA PRO A 453 -2.19 2.98 30.84
C PRO A 453 -1.81 4.39 31.30
N GLY A 454 -1.50 4.56 32.59
CA GLY A 454 -1.03 5.85 33.12
C GLY A 454 0.29 6.29 32.49
N GLY A 455 1.18 5.33 32.21
CA GLY A 455 2.41 5.55 31.46
C GLY A 455 2.15 6.06 30.04
N ARG A 456 1.13 5.53 29.34
CA ARG A 456 0.71 6.04 28.02
C ARG A 456 0.34 7.52 28.13
N LEU A 457 -0.52 7.90 29.08
CA LEU A 457 -0.89 9.30 29.32
C LEU A 457 0.34 10.18 29.62
N LEU A 458 1.22 9.73 30.51
CA LEU A 458 2.46 10.43 30.87
C LEU A 458 3.39 10.67 29.66
N ARG A 459 3.45 9.72 28.72
CA ARG A 459 4.18 9.86 27.45
C ARG A 459 3.62 10.95 26.54
N HIS A 460 2.30 11.19 26.56
CA HIS A 460 1.69 12.32 25.85
C HIS A 460 1.97 13.65 26.56
N VAL A 461 1.79 13.69 27.89
CA VAL A 461 2.07 14.90 28.70
C VAL A 461 3.55 15.33 28.62
N ALA A 462 4.49 14.38 28.54
CA ALA A 462 5.92 14.65 28.41
C ALA A 462 6.32 15.49 27.19
N LYS A 463 5.46 15.57 26.16
CA LYS A 463 5.68 16.41 24.97
C LYS A 463 5.35 17.90 25.22
N THR A 464 4.62 18.20 26.29
CA THR A 464 4.01 19.50 26.63
C THR A 464 4.80 20.23 27.74
N PRO A 465 4.54 21.52 28.03
CA PRO A 465 5.15 22.22 29.17
C PRO A 465 4.51 21.88 30.54
N HIS A 466 3.52 20.99 30.62
CA HIS A 466 2.67 20.79 31.80
C HIS A 466 3.30 19.88 32.88
N ILE A 467 4.39 20.33 33.51
CA ILE A 467 5.15 19.57 34.53
C ILE A 467 4.25 19.07 35.67
N THR A 468 3.40 19.93 36.23
CA THR A 468 2.48 19.56 37.34
C THR A 468 1.50 18.44 36.97
N LEU A 469 1.15 18.31 35.69
CA LEU A 469 0.29 17.23 35.22
C LEU A 469 1.06 15.90 35.12
N ALA A 470 2.34 15.95 34.73
CA ALA A 470 3.22 14.79 34.79
C ALA A 470 3.45 14.34 36.24
N GLU A 471 3.66 15.29 37.17
CA GLU A 471 3.76 15.01 38.61
C GLU A 471 2.49 14.33 39.15
N LEU A 472 1.30 14.80 38.77
CA LEU A 472 0.03 14.15 39.16
C LEU A 472 -0.10 12.72 38.61
N LEU A 473 0.26 12.48 37.34
CA LEU A 473 0.27 11.13 36.75
C LEU A 473 1.28 10.19 37.43
N ILE A 474 2.49 10.69 37.71
CA ILE A 474 3.52 9.94 38.45
C ILE A 474 3.00 9.56 39.85
N ASN A 475 2.41 10.51 40.58
CA ASN A 475 1.82 10.28 41.90
C ASN A 475 0.59 9.34 41.86
N ALA A 476 -0.14 9.28 40.74
CA ALA A 476 -1.23 8.34 40.54
C ALA A 476 -0.75 6.89 40.22
N GLY A 477 0.54 6.70 39.94
CA GLY A 477 1.16 5.39 39.70
C GLY A 477 1.41 5.05 38.23
N ALA A 478 1.52 6.04 37.34
CA ALA A 478 1.86 5.87 35.93
C ALA A 478 3.22 5.18 35.71
N GLU A 479 3.34 4.30 34.71
CA GLU A 479 4.62 3.70 34.33
C GLU A 479 5.53 4.70 33.61
N ILE A 480 6.41 5.34 34.37
CA ILE A 480 7.44 6.31 33.93
C ILE A 480 8.29 5.80 32.75
N ASN A 481 8.48 4.49 32.66
CA ASN A 481 9.34 3.84 31.68
C ASN A 481 8.58 3.08 30.58
N VAL A 482 7.29 3.37 30.34
CA VAL A 482 6.50 2.70 29.28
C VAL A 482 7.20 2.73 27.92
N SER A 483 6.97 1.71 27.09
CA SER A 483 7.46 1.66 25.70
C SER A 483 6.52 0.78 24.87
N LEU A 484 5.84 1.38 23.89
CA LEU A 484 4.70 0.75 23.19
C LEU A 484 5.06 0.17 21.82
N SER A 485 4.52 -0.99 21.49
CA SER A 485 4.71 -1.68 20.20
C SER A 485 4.10 -0.98 18.98
N ASP A 486 3.23 0.00 19.19
CA ASP A 486 2.05 0.17 18.33
C ASP A 486 2.30 0.96 17.03
N LYS A 487 3.55 1.41 16.81
CA LYS A 487 4.20 1.77 15.53
C LYS A 487 5.64 2.28 15.73
N VAL A 488 5.87 3.02 16.81
CA VAL A 488 7.17 3.61 17.17
C VAL A 488 7.33 3.53 18.70
N PRO A 489 8.20 2.67 19.25
CA PRO A 489 8.40 2.55 20.69
C PRO A 489 9.22 3.72 21.23
N THR A 490 8.53 4.75 21.73
CA THR A 490 9.07 5.88 22.51
C THR A 490 8.73 5.77 24.00
N SER A 491 9.60 6.29 24.86
CA SER A 491 9.36 6.46 26.31
C SER A 491 9.07 7.93 26.67
N PRO A 492 8.43 8.23 27.83
CA PRO A 492 8.17 9.61 28.25
C PRO A 492 9.44 10.49 28.28
N LEU A 493 10.57 9.96 28.75
CA LEU A 493 11.84 10.70 28.77
C LEU A 493 12.38 11.00 27.37
N TRP A 494 12.23 10.06 26.43
CA TRP A 494 12.62 10.28 25.03
C TRP A 494 11.83 11.44 24.42
N GLU A 495 10.52 11.49 24.69
CA GLU A 495 9.61 12.53 24.18
C GLU A 495 9.92 13.90 24.80
N ALA A 496 10.22 13.96 26.10
CA ALA A 496 10.64 15.21 26.77
C ALA A 496 11.95 15.77 26.22
N VAL A 497 12.91 14.91 25.87
CA VAL A 497 14.15 15.31 25.17
C VAL A 497 13.87 15.72 23.72
N TYR A 498 12.97 15.03 23.01
CA TYR A 498 12.58 15.41 21.65
C TYR A 498 11.97 16.81 21.56
N SER A 499 11.10 17.15 22.53
CA SER A 499 10.49 18.48 22.70
C SER A 499 11.42 19.51 23.37
N ALA A 500 12.67 19.16 23.68
CA ALA A 500 13.66 20.02 24.37
C ALA A 500 13.17 20.61 25.73
N ASN A 501 12.24 19.93 26.42
CA ASN A 501 11.69 20.40 27.69
C ASN A 501 12.60 19.99 28.86
N PHE A 502 13.61 20.82 29.13
CA PHE A 502 14.62 20.60 30.17
C PHE A 502 14.04 20.37 31.58
N GLU A 503 12.94 21.03 31.95
CA GLU A 503 12.32 20.86 33.26
C GLU A 503 11.50 19.55 33.35
N MET A 504 10.82 19.16 32.28
CA MET A 504 10.17 17.84 32.19
C MET A 504 11.20 16.70 32.21
N VAL A 505 12.37 16.88 31.56
CA VAL A 505 13.50 15.94 31.64
C VAL A 505 13.96 15.77 33.09
N LYS A 506 14.12 16.85 33.87
CA LYS A 506 14.43 16.76 35.30
C LYS A 506 13.34 16.05 36.09
N CYS A 507 12.07 16.38 35.85
CA CYS A 507 10.92 15.77 36.53
C CYS A 507 10.91 14.24 36.33
N LEU A 508 10.99 13.78 35.08
CA LEU A 508 10.97 12.36 34.73
C LEU A 508 12.20 11.61 35.25
N VAL A 509 13.41 12.17 35.14
CA VAL A 509 14.63 11.51 35.65
C VAL A 509 14.62 11.45 37.18
N SER A 510 14.19 12.52 37.86
CA SER A 510 14.06 12.54 39.33
C SER A 510 13.02 11.55 39.85
N ALA A 511 12.00 11.23 39.04
CA ALA A 511 11.00 10.20 39.33
C ALA A 511 11.47 8.77 39.03
N GLY A 512 12.62 8.57 38.36
CA GLY A 512 13.18 7.25 38.04
C GLY A 512 13.06 6.81 36.58
N ALA A 513 12.99 7.75 35.63
CA ALA A 513 13.12 7.43 34.21
C ALA A 513 14.55 6.95 33.87
N ASP A 514 14.66 5.84 33.14
CA ASP A 514 15.93 5.29 32.70
C ASP A 514 16.53 6.13 31.54
N VAL A 515 17.55 6.92 31.86
CA VAL A 515 18.29 7.79 30.93
C VAL A 515 18.99 7.04 29.79
N ASN A 516 19.11 5.72 29.90
CA ASN A 516 19.67 4.84 28.89
C ASN A 516 18.61 4.01 28.14
N LYS A 517 17.31 4.16 28.47
CA LYS A 517 16.24 3.35 27.88
C LYS A 517 16.20 3.51 26.37
N TYR A 518 16.14 2.36 25.70
CA TYR A 518 16.06 2.29 24.25
C TYR A 518 14.70 2.79 23.74
N SER A 519 14.70 3.45 22.58
CA SER A 519 13.51 3.82 21.84
C SER A 519 13.85 3.79 20.35
N ALA A 520 13.00 3.17 19.55
CA ALA A 520 13.29 2.90 18.14
C ALA A 520 12.44 3.80 17.23
N VAL A 521 13.12 4.56 16.38
CA VAL A 521 12.51 5.26 15.24
C VAL A 521 12.93 4.51 13.97
N THR A 522 12.08 4.53 12.94
CA THR A 522 12.23 3.76 11.70
C THR A 522 13.45 4.10 10.85
N VAL A 523 14.13 5.22 11.11
CA VAL A 523 15.36 5.65 10.40
C VAL A 523 16.61 5.37 11.23
N SER A 524 16.60 5.73 12.52
CA SER A 524 17.68 5.38 13.45
C SER A 524 17.20 5.31 14.91
N PRO A 525 17.58 4.28 15.69
CA PRO A 525 17.22 4.17 17.09
C PRO A 525 18.13 5.03 17.97
N HIS A 526 17.53 5.89 18.80
CA HIS A 526 18.27 6.81 19.65
C HIS A 526 17.89 6.64 21.13
N LYS A 527 18.90 6.43 21.96
CA LYS A 527 18.81 6.71 23.40
C LYS A 527 18.61 8.23 23.62
N PRO A 528 18.15 8.68 24.81
CA PRO A 528 17.99 10.09 25.14
C PRO A 528 19.23 10.97 24.86
N LEU A 529 20.44 10.49 25.17
CA LEU A 529 21.67 11.28 24.95
C LEU A 529 21.99 11.55 23.46
N PRO A 530 22.08 10.55 22.55
CA PRO A 530 22.16 10.79 21.11
C PRO A 530 21.10 11.74 20.56
N LEU A 531 19.87 11.68 21.07
CA LEU A 531 18.79 12.59 20.66
C LEU A 531 19.05 14.04 21.13
N ALA A 532 19.51 14.23 22.37
CA ALA A 532 19.88 15.54 22.90
C ALA A 532 21.06 16.17 22.14
N VAL A 533 22.04 15.34 21.72
CA VAL A 533 23.17 15.78 20.87
C VAL A 533 22.71 16.12 19.46
N TRP A 534 21.80 15.35 18.86
CA TRP A 534 21.20 15.68 17.56
C TRP A 534 20.45 17.02 17.57
N LYS A 535 19.78 17.35 18.69
CA LYS A 535 19.11 18.64 18.91
C LYS A 535 20.05 19.79 19.33
N GLY A 536 21.29 19.49 19.73
CA GLY A 536 22.26 20.49 20.18
C GLY A 536 22.02 21.14 21.55
N ASP A 537 21.00 20.73 22.33
CA ASP A 537 20.78 21.35 23.67
C ASP A 537 21.82 20.86 24.69
N LYS A 538 22.89 21.65 24.80
CA LYS A 538 23.99 21.45 25.73
C LYS A 538 23.53 21.23 27.18
N ARG A 539 22.43 21.84 27.64
CA ARG A 539 21.95 21.70 29.03
C ARG A 539 21.33 20.33 29.27
N VAL A 540 20.54 19.86 28.31
CA VAL A 540 19.95 18.50 28.34
C VAL A 540 21.07 17.47 28.23
N VAL A 541 22.06 17.68 27.35
CA VAL A 541 23.26 16.83 27.25
C VAL A 541 24.03 16.80 28.58
N GLU A 542 24.39 17.96 29.16
CA GLU A 542 25.16 18.05 30.40
C GLU A 542 24.44 17.37 31.57
N TYR A 543 23.13 17.60 31.73
CA TYR A 543 22.32 16.96 32.75
C TYR A 543 22.21 15.43 32.55
N LEU A 544 21.95 14.94 31.33
CA LEU A 544 21.91 13.50 31.07
C LEU A 544 23.27 12.83 31.36
N LEU A 545 24.39 13.50 31.07
CA LEU A 545 25.73 13.01 31.40
C LEU A 545 26.00 13.00 32.91
N ASP A 546 25.52 13.99 33.66
CA ASP A 546 25.57 14.00 35.13
C ASP A 546 24.70 12.89 35.76
N GLN A 547 23.67 12.43 35.04
CA GLN A 547 22.82 11.30 35.42
C GLN A 547 23.29 9.94 34.86
N ASN A 548 24.55 9.84 34.39
CA ASN A 548 25.19 8.63 33.85
C ASN A 548 24.57 8.07 32.54
N ALA A 549 24.10 8.93 31.64
CA ALA A 549 23.80 8.51 30.27
C ALA A 549 25.08 8.07 29.52
N VAL A 550 25.03 6.91 28.87
CA VAL A 550 26.19 6.29 28.22
C VAL A 550 26.54 7.03 26.91
N ILE A 551 27.78 7.53 26.80
CA ILE A 551 28.33 8.19 25.60
C ILE A 551 28.64 7.16 24.52
N ALA A 552 27.60 6.56 23.93
CA ALA A 552 27.70 5.67 22.78
C ALA A 552 26.40 5.69 21.96
N GLY A 553 26.54 5.70 20.63
CA GLY A 553 25.42 5.66 19.70
C GLY A 553 25.77 6.26 18.33
N LEU A 554 24.79 6.27 17.45
CA LEU A 554 24.83 6.93 16.15
C LEU A 554 23.79 8.07 16.11
N VAL A 555 24.05 9.08 15.29
CA VAL A 555 23.14 10.16 14.91
C VAL A 555 23.17 10.23 13.38
N CYS A 556 22.03 10.01 12.70
CA CYS A 556 21.97 9.92 11.24
C CYS A 556 23.05 8.99 10.63
N HIS A 557 23.22 7.79 11.21
CA HIS A 557 24.28 6.81 10.93
C HIS A 557 25.73 7.22 11.28
N THR A 558 26.02 8.52 11.44
CA THR A 558 27.32 9.04 11.90
C THR A 558 27.57 8.73 13.39
N PRO A 559 28.81 8.38 13.81
CA PRO A 559 29.15 8.22 15.23
C PRO A 559 28.87 9.47 16.06
N LEU A 560 28.34 9.29 17.28
CA LEU A 560 27.89 10.38 18.16
C LEU A 560 28.90 11.54 18.34
N LEU A 561 30.18 11.21 18.51
CA LEU A 561 31.25 12.20 18.71
C LEU A 561 31.61 12.94 17.43
N GLN A 562 31.60 12.25 16.28
CA GLN A 562 31.86 12.86 14.98
C GLN A 562 30.76 13.86 14.65
N TYR A 563 29.49 13.44 14.72
CA TYR A 563 28.35 14.32 14.50
C TYR A 563 28.39 15.57 15.42
N ALA A 564 28.77 15.39 16.68
CA ALA A 564 28.92 16.51 17.62
C ALA A 564 30.07 17.46 17.23
N ALA A 565 31.21 16.94 16.74
CA ALA A 565 32.33 17.77 16.28
C ALA A 565 31.94 18.63 15.08
N ASP A 566 31.24 18.03 14.11
CA ASP A 566 30.88 18.66 12.84
C ASP A 566 29.78 19.72 13.02
N ASN A 567 28.80 19.47 13.91
CA ASN A 567 27.60 20.31 14.05
C ASN A 567 27.58 21.18 15.31
N PHE A 568 28.14 20.71 16.42
CA PHE A 568 27.97 21.35 17.74
C PHE A 568 29.28 21.34 18.58
N PRO A 569 30.33 22.08 18.19
CA PRO A 569 31.63 22.07 18.89
C PRO A 569 31.55 22.25 20.43
N PRO A 570 30.71 23.14 21.01
CA PRO A 570 30.59 23.28 22.47
C PRO A 570 29.93 22.09 23.18
N VAL A 571 29.30 21.17 22.44
CA VAL A 571 28.75 19.89 22.90
C VAL A 571 29.81 18.78 22.71
N TYR A 572 30.56 18.81 21.61
CA TYR A 572 31.72 17.93 21.41
C TYR A 572 32.78 18.12 22.50
N GLU A 573 33.16 19.36 22.83
CA GLU A 573 34.05 19.68 23.95
C GLU A 573 33.54 19.12 25.29
N LEU A 574 32.22 19.20 25.54
CA LEU A 574 31.60 18.67 26.75
C LEU A 574 31.66 17.13 26.80
N LEU A 575 31.40 16.47 25.67
CA LEU A 575 31.51 15.01 25.54
C LEU A 575 32.97 14.55 25.70
N LEU A 576 33.92 15.20 25.03
CA LEU A 576 35.36 14.93 25.17
C LEU A 576 35.85 15.15 26.60
N LYS A 577 35.42 16.23 27.27
CA LYS A 577 35.73 16.51 28.68
C LYS A 577 35.21 15.42 29.62
N LYS A 578 34.08 14.79 29.29
CA LYS A 578 33.50 13.65 30.04
C LYS A 578 34.14 12.30 29.66
N LEU A 579 34.74 12.18 28.47
CA LEU A 579 35.51 11.02 27.99
C LEU A 579 37.00 11.04 28.38
N GLY A 580 37.56 12.22 28.70
CA GLY A 580 38.94 12.39 29.13
C GLY A 580 39.99 12.38 28.01
N SER A 581 39.62 12.71 26.76
CA SER A 581 40.54 12.73 25.60
C SER A 581 40.54 14.10 24.91
N ALA A 582 41.72 14.56 24.47
CA ALA A 582 41.89 15.78 23.67
C ALA A 582 41.90 15.46 22.17
N PRO A 583 41.56 16.41 21.27
CA PRO A 583 41.48 16.16 19.83
C PRO A 583 42.81 16.37 19.10
N ASN A 584 43.01 15.56 18.05
CA ASN A 584 44.08 15.71 17.06
C ASN A 584 43.73 16.81 16.02
N VAL A 585 44.61 17.02 15.04
CA VAL A 585 44.43 18.00 13.95
C VAL A 585 43.12 17.77 13.16
N THR A 586 42.43 18.86 12.82
CA THR A 586 41.12 18.82 12.11
C THR A 586 41.24 19.16 10.63
N VAL A 587 40.36 18.59 9.80
CA VAL A 587 40.23 18.90 8.35
C VAL A 587 40.07 20.41 8.11
N GLY A 588 39.32 21.10 8.97
CA GLY A 588 39.16 22.56 8.91
C GLY A 588 40.41 23.38 9.26
N GLN A 589 41.46 22.81 9.85
CA GLN A 589 42.78 23.44 9.98
C GLN A 589 43.59 23.22 8.70
N LEU A 590 43.64 21.97 8.21
CA LEU A 590 44.31 21.57 6.96
C LEU A 590 43.82 22.39 5.75
N LEU A 591 42.51 22.55 5.61
CA LEU A 591 41.88 23.38 4.57
C LEU A 591 42.36 24.84 4.55
N ARG A 592 42.63 25.44 5.72
CA ARG A 592 43.11 26.84 5.79
C ARG A 592 44.59 26.96 5.40
N ALA A 593 45.39 25.93 5.65
CA ALA A 593 46.74 25.86 5.10
C ALA A 593 46.68 25.70 3.56
N ALA A 594 45.80 24.82 3.06
CA ALA A 594 45.63 24.58 1.63
C ALA A 594 45.10 25.79 0.84
N ASP A 595 44.12 26.54 1.35
CA ASP A 595 43.55 27.73 0.68
C ASP A 595 44.50 28.95 0.67
N SER A 596 45.63 28.86 1.39
CA SER A 596 46.66 29.92 1.48
C SER A 596 47.67 29.83 0.34
N ASP A 597 48.73 29.04 0.49
CA ASP A 597 49.71 28.71 -0.55
C ASP A 597 50.38 27.35 -0.30
N ALA A 598 51.03 26.80 -1.33
CA ALA A 598 51.65 25.48 -1.27
C ALA A 598 52.84 25.37 -0.30
N GLN A 599 53.52 26.48 0.03
CA GLN A 599 54.61 26.48 1.02
C GLN A 599 54.05 26.40 2.43
N ILE A 600 52.99 27.15 2.74
CA ILE A 600 52.25 27.08 4.01
C ILE A 600 51.62 25.70 4.20
N LEU A 601 51.05 25.09 3.15
CA LEU A 601 50.54 23.72 3.19
C LEU A 601 51.65 22.70 3.51
N SER A 602 52.80 22.81 2.82
CA SER A 602 53.96 21.94 3.07
C SER A 602 54.52 22.10 4.49
N GLU A 603 54.61 23.34 4.99
CA GLU A 603 55.06 23.62 6.36
C GLU A 603 54.08 23.07 7.40
N PHE A 604 52.77 23.29 7.23
CA PHE A 604 51.72 22.75 8.10
C PHE A 604 51.79 21.21 8.19
N LEU A 605 51.92 20.52 7.05
CA LEU A 605 52.03 19.06 7.01
C LEU A 605 53.34 18.58 7.67
N SER A 606 54.45 19.29 7.51
CA SER A 606 55.72 18.97 8.18
C SER A 606 55.65 19.09 9.72
N GLN A 607 54.75 19.94 10.24
CA GLN A 607 54.53 20.13 11.68
C GLN A 607 53.47 19.16 12.25
N HIS A 608 52.72 18.45 11.41
CA HIS A 608 51.56 17.64 11.79
C HIS A 608 51.59 16.23 11.20
N LEU A 609 52.48 15.39 11.74
CA LEU A 609 52.65 13.96 11.40
C LEU A 609 51.41 13.06 11.61
N GLU A 610 50.28 13.62 12.04
CA GLU A 610 49.01 12.92 12.27
C GLU A 610 48.02 13.06 11.10
N VAL A 611 48.34 13.91 10.11
CA VAL A 611 47.52 14.06 8.90
C VAL A 611 47.72 12.83 8.01
N SER A 612 46.63 12.12 7.72
CA SER A 612 46.61 10.94 6.84
C SER A 612 46.24 11.32 5.40
N GLU A 613 46.56 10.45 4.45
CA GLU A 613 46.18 10.59 3.03
C GLU A 613 44.65 10.75 2.88
N ARG A 614 43.87 9.95 3.61
CA ARG A 614 42.42 10.13 3.75
C ARG A 614 42.02 11.54 4.20
N MET A 615 42.73 12.14 5.17
CA MET A 615 42.40 13.48 5.67
C MET A 615 42.71 14.58 4.62
N LEU A 616 43.71 14.35 3.75
CA LEU A 616 43.99 15.21 2.60
C LEU A 616 42.92 15.07 1.50
N GLU A 617 42.44 13.86 1.24
CA GLU A 617 41.35 13.60 0.30
C GLU A 617 40.01 14.14 0.80
N GLU A 618 39.68 13.98 2.09
CA GLU A 618 38.51 14.60 2.74
C GLU A 618 38.59 16.14 2.67
N ALA A 619 39.79 16.72 2.84
CA ALA A 619 40.01 18.14 2.62
C ALA A 619 39.84 18.54 1.14
N MET A 620 40.23 17.70 0.18
CA MET A 620 40.04 17.99 -1.25
C MET A 620 38.56 17.93 -1.66
N VAL A 621 37.80 16.93 -1.21
CA VAL A 621 36.35 16.86 -1.42
C VAL A 621 35.66 18.10 -0.83
N MET A 622 35.94 18.43 0.43
CA MET A 622 35.36 19.60 1.09
C MET A 622 35.81 20.92 0.43
N ALA A 623 37.01 20.98 -0.17
CA ALA A 623 37.46 22.12 -0.96
C ALA A 623 36.70 22.28 -2.28
N LEU A 624 36.31 21.18 -2.94
CA LEU A 624 35.48 21.20 -4.15
C LEU A 624 34.05 21.68 -3.81
N GLU A 625 33.41 21.08 -2.80
CA GLU A 625 32.08 21.47 -2.30
C GLU A 625 32.00 22.96 -1.93
N ASN A 626 33.04 23.49 -1.26
CA ASN A 626 33.12 24.88 -0.82
C ASN A 626 33.76 25.82 -1.88
N GLN A 627 33.90 25.35 -3.12
CA GLN A 627 34.43 26.09 -4.29
C GLN A 627 35.80 26.76 -4.05
N LYS A 628 36.67 26.11 -3.27
CA LYS A 628 38.00 26.59 -2.87
C LYS A 628 39.07 26.30 -3.92
N THR A 629 39.03 27.05 -5.03
CA THR A 629 39.89 26.77 -6.20
C THR A 629 41.39 26.80 -5.87
N ARG A 630 41.83 27.60 -4.90
CA ARG A 630 43.23 27.61 -4.45
C ARG A 630 43.59 26.36 -3.66
N ALA A 631 42.76 25.97 -2.68
CA ALA A 631 42.95 24.74 -1.92
C ALA A 631 43.00 23.51 -2.84
N VAL A 632 42.08 23.39 -3.80
CA VAL A 632 42.06 22.28 -4.78
C VAL A 632 43.36 22.22 -5.58
N VAL A 633 43.81 23.34 -6.16
CA VAL A 633 45.07 23.38 -6.93
C VAL A 633 46.29 23.06 -6.06
N ASN A 634 46.36 23.58 -4.83
CA ASN A 634 47.48 23.32 -3.93
C ASN A 634 47.52 21.87 -3.43
N LEU A 635 46.36 21.23 -3.21
CA LEU A 635 46.26 19.81 -2.82
C LEU A 635 46.67 18.89 -3.99
N LEU A 636 46.17 19.14 -5.20
CA LEU A 636 46.57 18.38 -6.40
C LEU A 636 48.08 18.56 -6.70
N GLN A 637 48.63 19.75 -6.52
CA GLN A 637 50.08 19.99 -6.64
C GLN A 637 50.92 19.30 -5.55
N HIS A 638 50.34 19.00 -4.39
CA HIS A 638 50.96 18.18 -3.35
C HIS A 638 50.85 16.66 -3.64
N GLY A 639 50.18 16.27 -4.73
CA GLY A 639 49.99 14.87 -5.09
C GLY A 639 48.90 14.14 -4.30
N VAL A 640 47.89 14.86 -3.80
CA VAL A 640 46.67 14.24 -3.27
C VAL A 640 45.94 13.52 -4.41
N ASP A 641 45.52 12.27 -4.17
CA ASP A 641 44.89 11.43 -5.18
C ASP A 641 43.56 12.02 -5.67
N ALA A 642 43.51 12.40 -6.95
CA ALA A 642 42.34 12.95 -7.62
C ALA A 642 41.12 11.99 -7.65
N ASN A 643 41.33 10.70 -7.34
CA ASN A 643 40.29 9.67 -7.25
C ASN A 643 39.72 9.52 -5.83
N GLY A 644 40.45 9.93 -4.79
CA GLY A 644 40.06 9.74 -3.39
C GLY A 644 40.07 8.28 -2.92
N SER A 645 41.11 7.51 -3.26
CA SER A 645 41.19 6.06 -2.99
C SER A 645 41.23 5.66 -1.50
N HIS A 646 41.45 6.59 -0.57
CA HIS A 646 41.39 6.37 0.87
C HIS A 646 40.11 6.92 1.52
N LEU A 647 39.20 7.52 0.75
CA LEU A 647 37.90 7.97 1.23
C LEU A 647 37.03 6.78 1.70
N PRO A 648 36.20 6.97 2.75
CA PRO A 648 35.18 5.99 3.10
C PRO A 648 34.07 5.96 2.04
N LYS A 649 33.46 4.79 1.79
CA LYS A 649 32.31 4.61 0.86
C LYS A 649 31.09 5.55 1.11
N THR A 650 31.08 6.32 2.20
CA THR A 650 30.07 7.33 2.53
C THR A 650 30.36 8.73 1.95
N ILE A 651 31.54 8.94 1.37
CA ILE A 651 31.96 10.19 0.73
C ILE A 651 32.18 9.90 -0.75
N SER A 652 31.59 10.72 -1.62
CA SER A 652 31.72 10.62 -3.07
C SER A 652 33.15 10.90 -3.54
N CYS A 653 33.59 10.23 -4.61
CA CYS A 653 34.88 10.52 -5.21
C CYS A 653 34.90 11.96 -5.78
N PRO A 654 36.08 12.62 -5.86
CA PRO A 654 36.19 14.04 -6.18
C PRO A 654 35.48 14.45 -7.48
N LEU A 655 35.53 13.60 -8.51
CA LEU A 655 34.92 13.88 -9.81
C LEU A 655 33.38 13.80 -9.79
N TYR A 656 32.79 12.85 -9.05
CA TYR A 656 31.34 12.75 -8.86
C TYR A 656 30.81 13.83 -7.89
N THR A 657 31.59 14.22 -6.89
CA THR A 657 31.30 15.38 -6.03
C THR A 657 31.20 16.66 -6.85
N VAL A 658 32.07 16.87 -7.85
CA VAL A 658 31.97 18.03 -8.75
C VAL A 658 30.72 17.96 -9.62
N ALA A 659 30.42 16.81 -10.23
CA ALA A 659 29.24 16.64 -11.09
C ALA A 659 27.91 16.88 -10.34
N THR A 660 27.81 16.44 -9.10
CA THR A 660 26.61 16.63 -8.25
C THR A 660 26.52 18.03 -7.60
N SER A 661 27.52 18.90 -7.76
CA SER A 661 27.55 20.26 -7.18
C SER A 661 27.59 21.40 -8.21
N LEU A 662 27.18 21.12 -9.46
CA LEU A 662 27.18 22.04 -10.61
C LEU A 662 26.14 23.18 -10.54
N TYR A 663 26.13 23.97 -9.46
CA TYR A 663 25.34 25.21 -9.36
C TYR A 663 25.91 26.37 -10.20
N ASP A 664 27.17 26.28 -10.63
CA ASP A 664 27.80 27.17 -11.60
C ASP A 664 28.61 26.33 -12.60
N GLN A 665 28.11 26.25 -13.84
CA GLN A 665 28.78 25.54 -14.94
C GLN A 665 30.23 25.98 -15.11
N SER A 666 30.53 27.27 -15.05
CA SER A 666 31.86 27.82 -15.37
C SER A 666 32.93 27.41 -14.36
N VAL A 667 32.55 27.23 -13.09
CA VAL A 667 33.44 26.78 -12.01
C VAL A 667 33.55 25.26 -12.01
N GLY A 668 32.43 24.55 -12.18
CA GLY A 668 32.39 23.09 -12.21
C GLY A 668 33.14 22.49 -13.39
N HIS A 669 32.97 23.03 -14.60
CA HIS A 669 33.72 22.62 -15.79
C HIS A 669 35.24 22.69 -15.55
N ARG A 670 35.70 23.77 -14.91
CA ARG A 670 37.12 23.97 -14.56
C ARG A 670 37.63 22.98 -13.50
N TYR A 671 36.78 22.50 -12.60
CA TYR A 671 37.20 21.44 -11.65
C TYR A 671 37.28 20.08 -12.33
N ILE A 672 36.38 19.76 -13.26
CA ILE A 672 36.49 18.56 -14.11
C ILE A 672 37.78 18.61 -14.93
N ASP A 673 38.12 19.76 -15.53
CA ASP A 673 39.39 19.98 -16.21
C ASP A 673 40.59 19.68 -15.30
N LEU A 674 40.64 20.29 -14.10
CA LEU A 674 41.76 20.13 -13.16
C LEU A 674 41.91 18.69 -12.64
N LEU A 675 40.82 17.95 -12.48
CA LEU A 675 40.86 16.55 -12.03
C LEU A 675 41.29 15.61 -13.17
N ILE A 676 40.81 15.81 -14.40
CA ILE A 676 41.27 15.05 -15.57
C ILE A 676 42.75 15.33 -15.87
N ASP A 677 43.18 16.60 -15.78
CA ASP A 677 44.59 17.00 -15.93
C ASP A 677 45.48 16.43 -14.81
N ALA A 678 44.89 16.12 -13.64
CA ALA A 678 45.51 15.40 -12.53
C ALA A 678 45.32 13.86 -12.60
N ASN A 679 44.91 13.33 -13.75
CA ASN A 679 44.77 11.90 -14.05
C ASN A 679 43.71 11.17 -13.19
N ALA A 680 42.59 11.82 -12.86
CA ALA A 680 41.41 11.17 -12.30
C ALA A 680 40.78 10.19 -13.31
N ASP A 681 40.25 9.07 -12.81
CA ASP A 681 39.48 8.11 -13.61
C ASP A 681 38.08 8.68 -13.91
N VAL A 682 37.75 8.73 -15.20
CA VAL A 682 36.46 9.17 -15.72
C VAL A 682 35.40 8.05 -15.71
N ASN A 683 35.79 6.81 -15.41
CA ASN A 683 34.94 5.62 -15.43
C ASN A 683 34.25 5.38 -14.07
N VAL A 684 33.51 6.39 -13.59
CA VAL A 684 32.77 6.34 -12.32
C VAL A 684 31.29 6.01 -12.60
N ASP A 685 30.75 5.02 -11.89
CA ASP A 685 29.32 4.67 -11.95
C ASP A 685 28.44 5.90 -11.61
N GLY A 686 27.47 6.21 -12.49
CA GLY A 686 26.56 7.36 -12.36
C GLY A 686 27.13 8.72 -12.82
N LEU A 687 28.46 8.87 -12.96
CA LEU A 687 29.07 10.17 -13.31
C LEU A 687 28.62 10.70 -14.68
N LEU A 688 28.54 9.83 -15.69
CA LEU A 688 28.08 10.25 -17.01
C LEU A 688 26.62 10.69 -16.98
N ASP A 689 25.80 10.07 -16.12
CA ASP A 689 24.36 10.32 -16.03
C ASP A 689 24.08 11.71 -15.43
N GLU A 690 24.82 12.12 -14.38
CA GLU A 690 24.77 13.50 -13.84
C GLU A 690 25.18 14.54 -14.90
N LEU A 691 26.24 14.25 -15.68
CA LEU A 691 26.84 15.20 -16.64
C LEU A 691 26.04 15.38 -17.93
N ILE A 692 24.95 14.64 -18.12
CA ILE A 692 23.97 14.83 -19.20
C ILE A 692 22.62 15.36 -18.71
N TRP A 693 22.48 15.62 -17.41
CA TRP A 693 21.26 16.16 -16.82
C TRP A 693 20.92 17.54 -17.40
N GLU A 694 19.64 17.94 -17.36
CA GLU A 694 19.19 19.20 -17.95
C GLU A 694 19.88 20.38 -17.26
N GLY A 695 20.65 21.16 -18.01
CA GLY A 695 21.47 22.26 -17.48
C GLY A 695 22.90 21.88 -17.05
N ALA A 696 23.28 20.60 -17.06
CA ALA A 696 24.66 20.14 -16.90
C ALA A 696 25.34 19.75 -18.23
N PHE A 697 24.55 19.33 -19.23
CA PHE A 697 25.08 18.80 -20.50
C PHE A 697 26.04 19.76 -21.24
N SER A 698 27.28 19.32 -21.40
CA SER A 698 28.38 20.07 -22.02
C SER A 698 29.17 19.18 -22.99
N PRO A 699 28.92 19.26 -24.32
CA PRO A 699 29.57 18.40 -25.31
C PRO A 699 31.10 18.35 -25.23
N SER A 700 31.74 19.48 -24.94
CA SER A 700 33.21 19.57 -24.85
C SER A 700 33.79 18.86 -23.63
N ILE A 701 33.04 18.74 -22.53
CA ILE A 701 33.46 17.94 -21.37
C ILE A 701 33.37 16.46 -21.71
N ILE A 702 32.26 16.03 -22.31
CA ILE A 702 32.11 14.62 -22.69
C ILE A 702 33.15 14.23 -23.75
N GLU A 703 33.52 15.13 -24.67
CA GLU A 703 34.68 14.95 -25.56
C GLU A 703 35.99 14.78 -24.79
N LYS A 704 36.33 15.67 -23.84
CA LYS A 704 37.55 15.54 -23.03
C LYS A 704 37.55 14.27 -22.17
N MET A 705 36.40 13.81 -21.68
CA MET A 705 36.28 12.54 -20.96
C MET A 705 36.47 11.32 -21.88
N ILE A 706 35.97 11.36 -23.12
CA ILE A 706 36.24 10.32 -24.13
C ILE A 706 37.73 10.27 -24.45
N ASP A 707 38.38 11.43 -24.65
CA ASP A 707 39.83 11.52 -24.88
C ASP A 707 40.65 11.04 -23.65
N ALA A 708 40.11 11.20 -22.44
CA ALA A 708 40.67 10.66 -21.19
C ALA A 708 40.37 9.16 -20.95
N GLY A 709 39.58 8.50 -21.81
CA GLY A 709 39.33 7.06 -21.74
C GLY A 709 37.99 6.63 -21.11
N LEU A 710 36.93 7.44 -21.23
CA LEU A 710 35.58 7.08 -20.81
C LEU A 710 34.99 5.93 -21.66
N ASP A 711 34.63 4.82 -21.00
CA ASP A 711 34.00 3.66 -21.63
C ASP A 711 32.52 3.90 -21.95
N LEU A 712 32.26 4.54 -23.10
CA LEU A 712 30.90 4.69 -23.66
C LEU A 712 30.17 3.36 -23.91
N THR A 713 30.83 2.20 -23.84
CA THR A 713 30.17 0.88 -23.96
C THR A 713 29.60 0.39 -22.62
N ARG A 714 30.25 0.70 -21.48
CA ARG A 714 29.71 0.50 -20.12
C ARG A 714 28.71 1.57 -19.73
N TYR A 715 29.08 2.86 -19.86
CA TYR A 715 28.32 3.98 -19.27
C TYR A 715 27.29 4.59 -20.23
N GLY A 716 27.62 4.66 -21.52
CA GLY A 716 26.79 5.32 -22.54
C GLY A 716 25.33 4.85 -22.63
N PRO A 717 25.00 3.56 -22.47
CA PRO A 717 23.60 3.09 -22.53
C PRO A 717 22.74 3.58 -21.34
N ALA A 718 23.29 3.66 -20.13
CA ALA A 718 22.59 4.16 -18.95
C ALA A 718 22.29 5.66 -19.10
N ALA A 719 23.30 6.43 -19.46
CA ALA A 719 23.17 7.84 -19.79
C ALA A 719 22.14 8.06 -20.92
N SER A 720 22.11 7.21 -21.94
CA SER A 720 21.13 7.32 -23.02
C SER A 720 19.67 7.13 -22.59
N GLU A 721 19.43 6.39 -21.50
CA GLU A 721 18.10 6.28 -20.88
C GLU A 721 17.79 7.55 -20.07
N HIS A 722 18.74 8.03 -19.27
CA HIS A 722 18.55 9.25 -18.46
C HIS A 722 18.41 10.54 -19.29
N ALA A 723 19.05 10.63 -20.47
CA ALA A 723 18.85 11.75 -21.41
C ALA A 723 17.40 11.86 -21.90
N MET A 724 16.67 10.73 -21.97
CA MET A 724 15.26 10.69 -22.34
C MET A 724 14.32 10.95 -21.17
N GLU A 725 14.73 10.63 -19.94
CA GLU A 725 13.99 10.99 -18.73
C GLU A 725 13.94 12.51 -18.51
N ASN A 726 15.01 13.22 -18.89
CA ASN A 726 15.14 14.68 -18.79
C ASN A 726 14.83 15.42 -20.11
N GLU A 727 13.93 14.86 -20.95
CA GLU A 727 13.49 15.38 -22.26
C GLU A 727 14.58 16.03 -23.14
N SER A 728 15.82 15.50 -23.12
CA SER A 728 17.02 16.13 -23.70
C SER A 728 17.53 15.39 -24.95
N PRO A 729 16.87 15.54 -26.13
CA PRO A 729 17.19 14.77 -27.33
C PRO A 729 18.60 15.07 -27.88
N ASP A 730 19.11 16.29 -27.73
CA ASP A 730 20.44 16.68 -28.22
C ASP A 730 21.56 15.89 -27.54
N ALA A 731 21.44 15.65 -26.22
CA ALA A 731 22.40 14.83 -25.47
C ALA A 731 22.40 13.38 -25.96
N LEU A 732 21.22 12.80 -26.20
CA LEU A 732 21.10 11.45 -26.73
C LEU A 732 21.62 11.34 -28.17
N ILE A 733 21.26 12.29 -29.04
CA ILE A 733 21.74 12.39 -30.43
C ILE A 733 23.27 12.48 -30.44
N PHE A 734 23.86 13.27 -29.55
CA PHE A 734 25.30 13.39 -29.38
C PHE A 734 25.95 12.07 -28.93
N LEU A 735 25.44 11.42 -27.87
CA LEU A 735 25.96 10.14 -27.37
C LEU A 735 25.93 9.04 -28.46
N VAL A 736 24.83 8.93 -29.21
CA VAL A 736 24.71 7.99 -30.32
C VAL A 736 25.69 8.32 -31.45
N ASN A 737 25.90 9.60 -31.78
CA ASN A 737 26.91 10.02 -32.76
C ASN A 737 28.36 9.81 -32.27
N LYS A 738 28.60 9.74 -30.96
CA LYS A 738 29.89 9.34 -30.36
C LYS A 738 30.08 7.81 -30.27
N GLY A 739 29.10 7.02 -30.70
CA GLY A 739 29.21 5.56 -30.83
C GLY A 739 28.41 4.74 -29.83
N VAL A 740 27.55 5.36 -29.02
CA VAL A 740 26.64 4.61 -28.15
C VAL A 740 25.61 3.83 -28.99
N SER A 741 25.51 2.53 -28.71
CA SER A 741 24.64 1.60 -29.42
C SER A 741 23.15 1.89 -29.17
N VAL A 742 22.43 2.23 -30.24
CA VAL A 742 20.95 2.38 -30.26
C VAL A 742 20.18 1.13 -29.84
N ASN A 743 20.87 -0.01 -29.76
CA ASN A 743 20.33 -1.34 -29.44
C ASN A 743 20.79 -1.89 -28.09
N SER A 744 21.59 -1.15 -27.31
CA SER A 744 21.96 -1.51 -25.94
C SER A 744 20.92 -1.00 -24.96
N TYR A 745 20.56 -1.80 -23.96
CA TYR A 745 19.74 -1.31 -22.85
C TYR A 745 20.58 -0.45 -21.92
N GLY A 746 20.02 0.64 -21.40
CA GLY A 746 20.49 1.30 -20.20
C GLY A 746 20.06 0.51 -18.96
N TYR A 747 19.34 1.18 -18.06
CA TYR A 747 18.75 0.53 -16.89
C TYR A 747 17.60 -0.42 -17.24
N ARG A 748 16.75 -0.07 -18.22
CA ARG A 748 15.56 -0.83 -18.63
C ARG A 748 15.13 -0.66 -20.10
N VAL A 749 15.63 0.32 -20.86
CA VAL A 749 15.23 0.53 -22.26
C VAL A 749 16.42 0.84 -23.16
N THR A 750 16.25 0.60 -24.46
CA THR A 750 17.16 1.10 -25.50
C THR A 750 16.79 2.54 -25.90
N PRO A 751 17.71 3.32 -26.50
CA PRO A 751 17.42 4.64 -27.07
C PRO A 751 16.16 4.67 -27.96
N PHE A 752 15.95 3.65 -28.77
CA PHE A 752 14.77 3.53 -29.63
C PHE A 752 13.48 3.24 -28.85
N GLN A 753 13.52 2.36 -27.86
CA GLN A 753 12.37 2.09 -26.97
C GLN A 753 12.03 3.31 -26.09
N ALA A 754 13.02 4.11 -25.70
CA ALA A 754 12.84 5.35 -24.96
C ALA A 754 12.23 6.45 -25.85
N ALA A 755 12.71 6.63 -27.08
CA ALA A 755 12.10 7.52 -28.07
C ALA A 755 10.64 7.14 -28.38
N ALA A 756 10.30 5.85 -28.33
CA ALA A 756 8.92 5.39 -28.47
C ALA A 756 8.01 5.81 -27.31
N LEU A 757 8.55 6.07 -26.12
CA LEU A 757 7.83 6.63 -24.97
C LEU A 757 7.72 8.16 -25.07
N GLY A 758 8.84 8.85 -25.30
CA GLY A 758 8.94 10.31 -25.38
C GLY A 758 8.16 10.96 -26.53
N GLN A 759 8.00 12.29 -26.52
CA GLN A 759 6.99 12.97 -27.35
C GLN A 759 7.31 13.03 -28.87
N ASN A 760 8.58 12.87 -29.26
CA ASN A 760 9.05 13.15 -30.62
C ASN A 760 9.08 11.91 -31.56
N LEU A 761 8.32 11.96 -32.67
CA LEU A 761 8.30 10.93 -33.72
C LEU A 761 9.55 10.96 -34.64
N GLU A 762 10.13 12.14 -34.90
CA GLU A 762 11.33 12.29 -35.74
C GLU A 762 12.54 11.59 -35.12
N LEU A 763 12.60 11.59 -33.77
CA LEU A 763 13.65 10.91 -33.00
C LEU A 763 13.58 9.38 -33.17
N LEU A 764 12.39 8.79 -33.31
CA LEU A 764 12.24 7.37 -33.67
C LEU A 764 12.80 7.08 -35.07
N GLN A 765 12.46 7.93 -36.05
CA GLN A 765 12.92 7.78 -37.44
C GLN A 765 14.46 7.87 -37.50
N TYR A 766 15.04 8.86 -36.85
CA TYR A 766 16.49 9.08 -36.74
C TYR A 766 17.28 7.87 -36.21
N PHE A 767 16.72 7.12 -35.25
CA PHE A 767 17.33 5.90 -34.72
C PHE A 767 17.06 4.66 -35.58
N LEU A 768 15.91 4.58 -36.25
CA LEU A 768 15.62 3.50 -37.21
C LEU A 768 16.59 3.54 -38.40
N GLU A 769 16.88 4.74 -38.92
CA GLU A 769 17.93 4.98 -39.93
C GLU A 769 19.33 4.52 -39.47
N ARG A 770 19.58 4.49 -38.15
CA ARG A 770 20.83 4.05 -37.52
C ARG A 770 20.84 2.57 -37.15
N GLY A 771 19.87 1.80 -37.65
CA GLY A 771 19.80 0.35 -37.46
C GLY A 771 19.26 -0.05 -36.08
N ALA A 772 18.38 0.75 -35.49
CA ALA A 772 17.61 0.31 -34.33
C ALA A 772 16.73 -0.91 -34.66
N ASP A 773 16.75 -1.90 -33.77
CA ASP A 773 15.94 -3.11 -33.85
C ASP A 773 14.49 -2.77 -33.44
N ILE A 774 13.60 -2.64 -34.42
CA ILE A 774 12.20 -2.29 -34.19
C ILE A 774 11.46 -3.30 -33.29
N ASN A 775 11.89 -4.56 -33.33
CA ASN A 775 11.35 -5.67 -32.55
C ASN A 775 12.25 -6.07 -31.37
N LYS A 776 13.13 -5.14 -30.94
CA LYS A 776 13.96 -5.31 -29.75
C LYS A 776 13.07 -5.74 -28.57
N PRO A 777 13.35 -6.90 -27.93
CA PRO A 777 12.50 -7.41 -26.87
C PRO A 777 12.50 -6.47 -25.65
N PRO A 778 11.45 -6.52 -24.81
CA PRO A 778 11.40 -5.74 -23.59
C PRO A 778 12.46 -6.22 -22.59
N PHE A 779 13.04 -5.29 -21.85
CA PHE A 779 13.90 -5.63 -20.71
C PHE A 779 13.10 -6.45 -19.67
N PRO A 780 13.68 -7.47 -19.00
CA PRO A 780 12.89 -8.47 -18.26
C PRO A 780 12.04 -7.98 -17.07
N ILE A 781 12.20 -6.73 -16.61
CA ILE A 781 11.50 -6.17 -15.44
C ILE A 781 10.91 -4.78 -15.79
N ARG A 782 9.58 -4.72 -15.98
CA ARG A 782 8.82 -3.53 -16.42
C ARG A 782 9.31 -2.89 -17.74
N GLY A 783 10.00 -3.62 -18.62
CA GLY A 783 10.42 -3.13 -19.94
C GLY A 783 9.34 -3.26 -21.02
N TYR A 784 9.59 -2.62 -22.17
CA TYR A 784 8.68 -2.53 -23.32
C TYR A 784 9.40 -2.77 -24.65
N THR A 785 8.72 -3.31 -25.66
CA THR A 785 9.10 -3.06 -27.06
C THR A 785 8.71 -1.63 -27.46
N ALA A 786 9.25 -1.12 -28.58
CA ALA A 786 8.90 0.23 -29.04
C ALA A 786 7.37 0.40 -29.24
N LEU A 787 6.68 -0.60 -29.79
CA LEU A 787 5.23 -0.54 -29.98
C LEU A 787 4.47 -0.56 -28.63
N GLN A 788 4.91 -1.35 -27.66
CA GLN A 788 4.31 -1.38 -26.32
C GLN A 788 4.51 -0.01 -25.61
N ALA A 789 5.67 0.63 -25.79
CA ALA A 789 5.96 1.97 -25.25
C ALA A 789 5.13 3.07 -25.94
N ALA A 790 5.01 3.05 -27.27
CA ALA A 790 4.17 4.00 -28.02
C ALA A 790 2.68 3.89 -27.66
N ALA A 791 2.20 2.67 -27.38
CA ALA A 791 0.86 2.42 -26.88
C ALA A 791 0.65 2.96 -25.44
N ALA A 792 1.61 2.77 -24.53
CA ALA A 792 1.59 3.39 -23.20
C ALA A 792 1.63 4.93 -23.26
N ALA A 793 2.36 5.48 -24.24
CA ALA A 793 2.43 6.91 -24.53
C ALA A 793 1.15 7.50 -25.16
N SER A 794 0.13 6.67 -25.45
CA SER A 794 -1.15 7.08 -26.06
C SER A 794 -1.04 7.71 -27.47
N SER A 795 0.11 7.55 -28.14
CA SER A 795 0.40 8.23 -29.41
C SER A 795 -0.02 7.38 -30.60
N MET A 796 -1.17 7.73 -31.19
CA MET A 796 -1.68 7.08 -32.40
C MET A 796 -0.66 7.12 -33.54
N GLU A 797 0.01 8.25 -33.76
CA GLU A 797 0.98 8.45 -34.83
C GLU A 797 2.19 7.50 -34.71
N LYS A 798 2.80 7.42 -33.52
CA LYS A 798 3.91 6.48 -33.28
C LYS A 798 3.46 5.02 -33.39
N VAL A 799 2.24 4.68 -32.94
CA VAL A 799 1.68 3.32 -33.09
C VAL A 799 1.42 2.97 -34.56
N GLN A 800 0.91 3.91 -35.36
CA GLN A 800 0.70 3.72 -36.80
C GLN A 800 2.03 3.55 -37.55
N PHE A 801 3.02 4.42 -37.28
CA PHE A 801 4.36 4.35 -37.87
C PHE A 801 5.09 3.04 -37.53
N LEU A 802 5.16 2.67 -36.25
CA LEU A 802 5.82 1.42 -35.85
C LEU A 802 5.17 0.19 -36.50
N LEU A 803 3.84 0.19 -36.68
CA LEU A 803 3.13 -0.87 -37.38
C LEU A 803 3.30 -0.84 -38.92
N SER A 804 3.62 0.29 -39.56
CA SER A 804 4.00 0.32 -40.98
C SER A 804 5.42 -0.21 -41.20
N GLU A 805 6.34 0.09 -40.28
CA GLU A 805 7.74 -0.37 -40.32
C GLU A 805 7.94 -1.81 -39.82
N GLY A 806 6.85 -2.53 -39.48
CA GLY A 806 6.89 -3.97 -39.19
C GLY A 806 7.06 -4.36 -37.72
N ALA A 807 6.66 -3.51 -36.77
CA ALA A 807 6.64 -3.87 -35.35
C ALA A 807 5.64 -5.00 -35.04
N GLU A 808 6.06 -5.95 -34.21
CA GLU A 808 5.26 -7.10 -33.80
C GLU A 808 4.13 -6.70 -32.84
N ILE A 809 2.90 -6.60 -33.36
CA ILE A 809 1.70 -6.23 -32.59
C ILE A 809 1.44 -7.13 -31.36
N ASN A 810 1.84 -8.40 -31.44
CA ASN A 810 1.66 -9.41 -30.40
C ASN A 810 2.99 -9.84 -29.75
N ALA A 811 4.01 -8.97 -29.79
CA ALA A 811 5.29 -9.20 -29.12
C ALA A 811 5.11 -9.52 -27.62
N ALA A 812 5.94 -10.42 -27.10
CA ALA A 812 5.86 -10.87 -25.71
C ALA A 812 6.09 -9.72 -24.70
N PRO A 813 5.40 -9.73 -23.54
CA PRO A 813 5.64 -8.79 -22.45
C PRO A 813 6.94 -9.08 -21.68
N ALA A 814 7.47 -8.10 -20.95
CA ALA A 814 8.53 -8.33 -19.98
C ALA A 814 8.16 -9.40 -18.93
N VAL A 815 9.14 -10.28 -18.61
CA VAL A 815 8.99 -11.43 -17.70
C VAL A 815 8.38 -11.07 -16.34
N THR A 816 8.73 -9.89 -15.80
CA THR A 816 8.20 -9.38 -14.53
C THR A 816 7.49 -8.05 -14.75
N GLY A 817 6.16 -8.06 -14.63
CA GLY A 817 5.35 -6.83 -14.68
C GLY A 817 5.25 -6.17 -16.05
N GLY A 818 5.58 -6.88 -17.14
CA GLY A 818 5.36 -6.39 -18.50
C GLY A 818 3.90 -6.47 -18.95
N VAL A 819 3.61 -5.78 -20.04
CA VAL A 819 2.29 -5.65 -20.67
C VAL A 819 2.37 -5.92 -22.18
N THR A 820 1.29 -6.42 -22.78
CA THR A 820 1.14 -6.44 -24.25
C THR A 820 0.89 -5.03 -24.78
N ALA A 821 0.98 -4.82 -26.11
CA ALA A 821 0.69 -3.52 -26.71
C ALA A 821 -0.75 -3.05 -26.42
N LEU A 822 -1.71 -3.98 -26.33
CA LEU A 822 -3.09 -3.68 -25.95
C LEU A 822 -3.21 -3.30 -24.46
N GLU A 823 -2.60 -4.08 -23.56
CA GLU A 823 -2.59 -3.82 -22.11
C GLU A 823 -1.93 -2.48 -21.76
N ALA A 824 -0.89 -2.08 -22.49
CA ALA A 824 -0.20 -0.80 -22.32
C ALA A 824 -1.14 0.42 -22.46
N THR A 825 -2.16 0.35 -23.32
CA THR A 825 -3.18 1.42 -23.49
C THR A 825 -4.14 1.56 -22.31
N VAL A 826 -4.13 0.62 -21.36
CA VAL A 826 -4.96 0.64 -20.15
C VAL A 826 -4.10 0.79 -18.88
N ARG A 827 -2.84 0.39 -18.96
CA ARG A 827 -1.84 0.50 -17.89
C ARG A 827 -0.76 1.53 -18.27
N PRO A 828 -1.09 2.84 -18.34
CA PRO A 828 -0.13 3.87 -18.66
C PRO A 828 0.95 3.98 -17.60
N TRP A 829 2.03 4.67 -17.96
CA TRP A 829 3.25 4.72 -17.19
C TRP A 829 3.10 5.37 -15.80
N ALA A 830 3.47 4.63 -14.77
CA ALA A 830 3.93 5.17 -13.50
C ALA A 830 5.47 5.18 -13.53
N SER A 831 6.09 6.21 -12.93
CA SER A 831 7.52 6.54 -13.04
C SER A 831 8.49 5.33 -12.92
N PHE A 832 9.63 5.41 -13.62
CA PHE A 832 10.71 4.41 -13.64
C PHE A 832 11.20 4.01 -12.24
N TYR A 833 10.98 4.85 -11.23
CA TYR A 833 11.54 4.70 -9.88
C TYR A 833 10.50 4.63 -8.75
N GLU A 834 9.21 4.87 -9.01
CA GLU A 834 8.19 4.87 -7.95
C GLU A 834 7.64 3.47 -7.65
N ASP A 835 8.28 2.81 -6.67
CA ASP A 835 7.65 1.79 -5.81
C ASP A 835 7.02 2.43 -4.54
N ASN A 836 6.83 3.75 -4.54
CA ASN A 836 6.32 4.52 -3.41
C ASN A 836 4.80 4.76 -3.55
N TYR A 837 4.07 4.83 -2.44
CA TYR A 837 2.60 4.84 -2.43
C TYR A 837 2.02 6.25 -2.67
N SER A 838 2.10 6.73 -3.91
CA SER A 838 1.28 7.84 -4.40
C SER A 838 -0.07 7.30 -4.90
N GLU A 839 -1.18 7.64 -4.22
CA GLU A 839 -2.54 7.44 -4.75
C GLU A 839 -2.83 8.52 -5.81
N GLU A 840 -2.04 8.56 -6.90
CA GLU A 840 -2.26 9.50 -7.98
C GLU A 840 -3.62 9.26 -8.63
N VAL A 841 -4.45 10.31 -8.64
CA VAL A 841 -5.73 10.30 -9.34
C VAL A 841 -5.43 10.17 -10.83
N TYR A 842 -5.70 9.00 -11.41
CA TYR A 842 -5.48 8.72 -12.83
C TYR A 842 -6.26 9.70 -13.72
N TYR A 843 -5.60 10.78 -14.13
CA TYR A 843 -6.10 11.65 -15.19
C TYR A 843 -6.27 10.82 -16.47
N GLU A 844 -7.47 10.85 -17.04
CA GLU A 844 -7.78 10.12 -18.27
C GLU A 844 -7.11 10.82 -19.46
N LYS A 845 -5.90 10.37 -19.83
CA LYS A 845 -5.23 10.83 -21.04
C LYS A 845 -6.15 10.60 -22.25
N SER A 846 -6.34 11.63 -23.06
CA SER A 846 -7.00 11.52 -24.36
C SER A 846 -6.25 10.53 -25.28
N GLY A 847 -6.95 9.95 -26.24
CA GLY A 847 -6.38 9.00 -27.21
C GLY A 847 -6.25 7.53 -26.75
N LEU A 848 -6.22 7.23 -25.44
CA LEU A 848 -6.11 5.83 -24.92
C LEU A 848 -7.13 4.87 -25.59
N THR A 849 -8.40 5.32 -25.67
CA THR A 849 -9.50 4.54 -26.25
C THR A 849 -9.32 4.31 -27.76
N GLU A 850 -8.78 5.29 -28.48
CA GLU A 850 -8.57 5.22 -29.93
C GLU A 850 -7.44 4.24 -30.27
N VAL A 851 -6.32 4.31 -29.54
CA VAL A 851 -5.18 3.40 -29.72
C VAL A 851 -5.59 1.96 -29.40
N PHE A 852 -6.37 1.74 -28.34
CA PHE A 852 -6.93 0.41 -28.02
C PHE A 852 -7.78 -0.15 -29.18
N ILE A 853 -8.73 0.66 -29.71
CA ILE A 853 -9.60 0.26 -30.83
C ILE A 853 -8.76 -0.03 -32.08
N TYR A 854 -7.76 0.80 -32.39
CA TYR A 854 -6.88 0.61 -33.54
C TYR A 854 -6.06 -0.68 -33.42
N LEU A 855 -5.48 -0.96 -32.25
CA LEU A 855 -4.73 -2.18 -32.00
C LEU A 855 -5.61 -3.44 -32.12
N LEU A 856 -6.83 -3.44 -31.57
CA LEU A 856 -7.79 -4.54 -31.79
C LEU A 856 -8.09 -4.75 -33.28
N ASN A 857 -8.39 -3.68 -34.02
CA ASN A 857 -8.67 -3.74 -35.45
C ASN A 857 -7.46 -4.19 -36.30
N LYS A 858 -6.25 -4.14 -35.74
CA LYS A 858 -5.00 -4.66 -36.35
C LYS A 858 -4.64 -6.08 -35.90
N GLY A 859 -5.44 -6.72 -35.03
CA GLY A 859 -5.22 -8.08 -34.58
C GLY A 859 -4.38 -8.22 -33.30
N ALA A 860 -4.35 -7.20 -32.44
CA ALA A 860 -3.79 -7.33 -31.10
C ALA A 860 -4.61 -8.34 -30.26
N VAL A 861 -3.94 -9.31 -29.65
CA VAL A 861 -4.60 -10.35 -28.85
C VAL A 861 -5.03 -9.83 -27.48
N VAL A 862 -6.28 -10.14 -27.12
CA VAL A 862 -6.90 -9.73 -25.86
C VAL A 862 -6.43 -10.58 -24.67
N ASN A 863 -6.20 -11.87 -24.92
CA ASN A 863 -5.64 -12.80 -23.94
C ASN A 863 -4.18 -13.09 -24.31
N ARG A 864 -3.31 -13.22 -23.30
CA ARG A 864 -1.88 -13.45 -23.51
C ARG A 864 -1.62 -14.84 -24.14
N PRO A 865 -0.82 -14.95 -25.24
CA PRO A 865 -0.59 -16.22 -25.93
C PRO A 865 0.08 -17.32 -25.09
N ASP A 866 0.84 -16.94 -24.07
CA ASP A 866 1.53 -17.86 -23.16
C ASP A 866 0.62 -18.44 -22.06
N GLY A 867 -0.64 -17.99 -21.99
CA GLY A 867 -1.57 -18.34 -20.92
C GLY A 867 -1.24 -17.72 -19.57
N SER A 868 -0.30 -16.77 -19.51
CA SER A 868 0.00 -16.01 -18.29
C SER A 868 -1.14 -15.03 -17.97
N GLY A 869 -1.15 -14.56 -16.73
CA GLY A 869 -2.22 -13.71 -16.25
C GLY A 869 -2.24 -12.34 -16.91
N SER A 870 -3.39 -11.96 -17.47
CA SER A 870 -3.61 -10.63 -18.05
C SER A 870 -4.27 -9.69 -17.03
N PRO A 871 -3.73 -8.47 -16.82
CA PRO A 871 -4.39 -7.43 -16.04
C PRO A 871 -5.61 -6.81 -16.75
N LEU A 872 -5.82 -7.08 -18.06
CA LEU A 872 -6.53 -6.16 -18.95
C LEU A 872 -7.93 -5.77 -18.45
N LEU A 873 -8.79 -6.76 -18.16
CA LEU A 873 -10.15 -6.48 -17.71
C LEU A 873 -10.16 -5.78 -16.34
N HIS A 874 -9.19 -6.04 -15.48
CA HIS A 874 -9.10 -5.43 -14.15
C HIS A 874 -8.73 -3.96 -14.26
N ASP A 875 -7.70 -3.62 -15.04
CA ASP A 875 -7.26 -2.23 -15.23
C ASP A 875 -8.35 -1.39 -15.94
N ILE A 876 -9.10 -1.99 -16.89
CA ILE A 876 -10.27 -1.34 -17.53
C ILE A 876 -11.36 -1.02 -16.50
N ILE A 877 -11.63 -1.96 -15.58
CA ILE A 877 -12.65 -1.78 -14.53
C ILE A 877 -12.18 -0.76 -13.49
N GLU A 878 -10.91 -0.74 -13.10
CA GLU A 878 -10.39 0.30 -12.19
C GLU A 878 -10.53 1.71 -12.83
N ARG A 879 -10.35 1.83 -14.15
CA ARG A 879 -10.65 3.04 -14.95
C ARG A 879 -12.15 3.33 -15.16
N ARG A 880 -13.06 2.44 -14.75
CA ARG A 880 -14.52 2.55 -14.97
C ARG A 880 -14.93 2.61 -16.46
N ASN A 881 -14.05 2.28 -17.40
CA ASN A 881 -14.30 2.48 -18.83
C ASN A 881 -15.14 1.33 -19.42
N THR A 882 -16.46 1.49 -19.35
CA THR A 882 -17.42 0.47 -19.82
C THR A 882 -17.41 0.21 -21.33
N LEU A 883 -16.86 1.12 -22.15
CA LEU A 883 -16.73 0.92 -23.59
C LEU A 883 -15.59 -0.05 -23.90
N LEU A 884 -14.40 0.20 -23.35
CA LEU A 884 -13.25 -0.70 -23.48
C LEU A 884 -13.55 -2.08 -22.89
N LEU A 885 -14.30 -2.13 -21.77
CA LEU A 885 -14.74 -3.40 -21.18
C LEU A 885 -15.62 -4.20 -22.14
N LYS A 886 -16.59 -3.53 -22.79
CA LYS A 886 -17.46 -4.17 -23.78
C LYS A 886 -16.63 -4.70 -24.95
N LEU A 887 -15.76 -3.87 -25.54
CA LEU A 887 -14.94 -4.25 -26.70
C LEU A 887 -13.98 -5.42 -26.39
N ALA A 888 -13.34 -5.42 -25.22
CA ALA A 888 -12.50 -6.53 -24.78
C ALA A 888 -13.29 -7.84 -24.64
N LEU A 889 -14.51 -7.79 -24.10
CA LEU A 889 -15.38 -8.95 -23.92
C LEU A 889 -15.98 -9.45 -25.25
N GLU A 890 -16.33 -8.56 -26.17
CA GLU A 890 -16.73 -8.90 -27.54
C GLU A 890 -15.57 -9.55 -28.32
N ALA A 891 -14.33 -9.11 -28.10
CA ALA A 891 -13.11 -9.72 -28.61
C ALA A 891 -12.57 -10.90 -27.76
N GLY A 892 -13.38 -11.45 -26.84
CA GLY A 892 -13.13 -12.73 -26.18
C GLY A 892 -12.25 -12.71 -24.92
N ALA A 893 -12.15 -11.59 -24.20
CA ALA A 893 -11.40 -11.50 -22.94
C ALA A 893 -11.81 -12.55 -21.88
N ASN A 894 -10.83 -13.13 -21.19
CA ASN A 894 -11.03 -14.14 -20.16
C ASN A 894 -11.68 -13.56 -18.88
N THR A 895 -12.96 -13.85 -18.67
CA THR A 895 -13.76 -13.39 -17.52
C THR A 895 -13.46 -14.10 -16.20
N THR A 896 -12.73 -15.22 -16.19
CA THR A 896 -12.41 -16.00 -14.98
C THR A 896 -10.97 -15.77 -14.48
N HIS A 897 -10.20 -14.90 -15.14
CA HIS A 897 -8.79 -14.69 -14.80
C HIS A 897 -8.61 -14.03 -13.42
N LEU A 898 -7.64 -14.49 -12.62
CA LEU A 898 -7.35 -13.99 -11.27
C LEU A 898 -6.15 -13.04 -11.28
N TRP A 899 -6.37 -11.78 -10.91
CA TRP A 899 -5.31 -10.77 -10.88
C TRP A 899 -5.34 -9.91 -9.61
N ARG A 900 -4.17 -9.35 -9.26
CA ARG A 900 -4.00 -8.34 -8.21
C ARG A 900 -4.02 -6.96 -8.86
N ALA A 901 -5.21 -6.36 -8.89
CA ALA A 901 -5.41 -5.01 -9.45
C ALA A 901 -4.80 -3.93 -8.53
N LEU A 902 -4.58 -2.72 -9.04
CA LEU A 902 -3.73 -1.70 -8.42
C LEU A 902 -4.28 -1.24 -7.06
N SER A 903 -5.60 -1.18 -6.90
CA SER A 903 -6.26 -0.77 -5.65
C SER A 903 -6.22 -1.78 -4.49
N SER A 904 -5.53 -2.94 -4.62
CA SER A 904 -5.40 -3.88 -3.50
C SER A 904 -4.13 -4.71 -3.53
N SER A 905 -3.26 -4.52 -2.54
CA SER A 905 -1.99 -5.24 -2.41
C SER A 905 -2.11 -6.68 -1.86
N TRP A 906 -3.29 -7.09 -1.36
CA TRP A 906 -3.40 -8.25 -0.46
C TRP A 906 -3.92 -9.55 -1.08
N TYR A 907 -4.66 -9.52 -2.20
CA TYR A 907 -5.28 -10.71 -2.77
C TYR A 907 -5.51 -10.62 -4.29
N GLU A 908 -5.77 -11.78 -4.91
CA GLU A 908 -6.14 -11.91 -6.32
C GLU A 908 -7.66 -12.08 -6.44
N ARG A 909 -8.26 -11.48 -7.48
CA ARG A 909 -9.71 -11.44 -7.70
C ARG A 909 -10.06 -11.59 -9.18
N THR A 910 -11.25 -12.06 -9.52
CA THR A 910 -11.77 -12.04 -10.91
C THR A 910 -12.23 -10.63 -11.31
N PRO A 911 -12.39 -10.32 -12.61
CA PRO A 911 -13.00 -9.06 -13.06
C PRO A 911 -14.39 -8.84 -12.45
N LEU A 912 -15.17 -9.91 -12.27
CA LEU A 912 -16.50 -9.83 -11.66
C LEU A 912 -16.44 -9.53 -10.15
N GLN A 913 -15.50 -10.14 -9.43
CA GLN A 913 -15.25 -9.84 -8.01
C GLN A 913 -14.81 -8.38 -7.82
N LEU A 914 -13.92 -7.86 -8.69
CA LEU A 914 -13.51 -6.44 -8.70
C LEU A 914 -14.69 -5.50 -9.03
N ALA A 915 -15.45 -5.76 -10.10
CA ALA A 915 -16.59 -4.94 -10.48
C ALA A 915 -17.67 -4.89 -9.38
N ALA A 916 -17.83 -5.98 -8.62
CA ALA A 916 -18.69 -6.05 -7.46
C ALA A 916 -18.17 -5.18 -6.29
N GLU A 917 -16.89 -5.28 -5.97
CA GLU A 917 -16.21 -4.50 -4.93
C GLU A 917 -16.27 -2.97 -5.20
N MET A 918 -16.17 -2.57 -6.47
CA MET A 918 -16.30 -1.18 -6.92
C MET A 918 -17.74 -0.72 -7.17
N GLY A 919 -18.76 -1.56 -6.94
CA GLY A 919 -20.17 -1.25 -7.15
C GLY A 919 -20.56 -0.96 -8.61
N GLN A 920 -19.77 -1.44 -9.58
CA GLN A 920 -19.93 -1.08 -10.99
C GLN A 920 -20.98 -1.94 -11.71
N VAL A 921 -22.25 -1.61 -11.48
CA VAL A 921 -23.41 -2.31 -12.05
C VAL A 921 -23.32 -2.51 -13.57
N LYS A 922 -22.86 -1.51 -14.35
CA LYS A 922 -22.69 -1.65 -15.81
C LYS A 922 -21.64 -2.71 -16.17
N ALA A 923 -20.51 -2.72 -15.45
CA ALA A 923 -19.46 -3.71 -15.65
C ALA A 923 -19.92 -5.12 -15.23
N LEU A 924 -20.65 -5.25 -14.12
CA LEU A 924 -21.27 -6.51 -13.70
C LEU A 924 -22.21 -7.05 -14.79
N LYS A 925 -23.14 -6.23 -15.31
CA LYS A 925 -24.09 -6.64 -16.35
C LYS A 925 -23.38 -7.12 -17.63
N LEU A 926 -22.29 -6.46 -18.06
CA LEU A 926 -21.47 -6.92 -19.17
C LEU A 926 -20.77 -8.26 -18.87
N LEU A 927 -20.11 -8.38 -17.73
CA LEU A 927 -19.37 -9.60 -17.36
C LEU A 927 -20.29 -10.83 -17.22
N LEU A 928 -21.47 -10.66 -16.60
CA LEU A 928 -22.47 -11.72 -16.43
C LEU A 928 -23.09 -12.14 -17.77
N TYR A 929 -23.34 -11.18 -18.67
CA TYR A 929 -23.75 -11.47 -20.06
C TYR A 929 -22.70 -12.33 -20.79
N HIS A 930 -21.41 -11.96 -20.66
CA HIS A 930 -20.25 -12.74 -21.14
C HIS A 930 -19.83 -13.90 -20.21
N LYS A 931 -20.79 -14.45 -19.44
CA LYS A 931 -20.67 -15.71 -18.69
C LYS A 931 -19.58 -15.77 -17.62
N ALA A 932 -19.22 -14.63 -17.02
CA ALA A 932 -18.43 -14.61 -15.79
C ALA A 932 -19.19 -15.32 -14.65
N ASP A 933 -18.53 -16.22 -13.93
CA ASP A 933 -19.16 -17.00 -12.85
C ASP A 933 -19.40 -16.15 -11.57
N PRO A 934 -20.66 -15.91 -11.15
CA PRO A 934 -20.98 -15.20 -9.91
C PRO A 934 -20.55 -15.96 -8.64
N ASN A 935 -20.30 -17.27 -8.75
CA ASN A 935 -19.85 -18.15 -7.68
C ASN A 935 -18.33 -18.43 -7.73
N ALA A 936 -17.58 -17.70 -8.57
CA ALA A 936 -16.13 -17.85 -8.70
C ALA A 936 -15.45 -17.80 -7.31
N SER A 937 -14.59 -18.80 -7.06
CA SER A 937 -14.03 -19.04 -5.73
C SER A 937 -13.19 -17.85 -5.22
N PRO A 938 -13.23 -17.57 -3.90
CA PRO A 938 -12.38 -16.56 -3.28
C PRO A 938 -10.92 -17.03 -3.23
N ALA A 939 -9.98 -16.09 -3.34
CA ALA A 939 -8.58 -16.34 -2.98
C ALA A 939 -8.42 -16.76 -1.51
N HIS A 940 -7.42 -17.61 -1.23
CA HIS A 940 -7.20 -18.25 0.08
C HIS A 940 -6.95 -17.27 1.24
N LEU A 941 -6.37 -16.10 0.95
CA LEU A 941 -6.10 -15.01 1.87
C LEU A 941 -6.94 -13.80 1.47
N HIS A 942 -7.78 -13.28 2.39
CA HIS A 942 -8.67 -12.12 2.21
C HIS A 942 -9.62 -12.14 1.00
N GLY A 943 -9.70 -13.25 0.26
CA GLY A 943 -10.52 -13.37 -0.94
C GLY A 943 -12.02 -13.34 -0.65
N ARG A 944 -12.78 -12.92 -1.67
CA ARG A 944 -14.22 -12.73 -1.64
C ARG A 944 -14.84 -13.28 -2.93
N THR A 945 -15.98 -13.96 -2.85
CA THR A 945 -16.88 -14.15 -4.00
C THR A 945 -17.45 -12.80 -4.44
N ALA A 946 -18.04 -12.70 -5.64
CA ALA A 946 -18.59 -11.44 -6.13
C ALA A 946 -19.65 -10.85 -5.16
N LEU A 947 -20.52 -11.70 -4.59
CA LEU A 947 -21.51 -11.26 -3.61
C LEU A 947 -20.88 -10.82 -2.27
N GLN A 948 -19.84 -11.52 -1.79
CA GLN A 948 -19.09 -11.09 -0.61
C GLN A 948 -18.38 -9.74 -0.84
N ALA A 949 -17.86 -9.51 -2.05
CA ALA A 949 -17.21 -8.26 -2.46
C ALA A 949 -18.19 -7.09 -2.55
N ALA A 950 -19.34 -7.24 -3.23
CA ALA A 950 -20.38 -6.22 -3.26
C ALA A 950 -20.91 -5.89 -1.85
N ALA A 951 -21.09 -6.91 -1.01
CA ALA A 951 -21.60 -6.72 0.35
C ALA A 951 -20.57 -6.10 1.33
N SER A 952 -19.27 -6.15 1.03
CA SER A 952 -18.22 -5.50 1.82
C SER A 952 -17.50 -4.34 1.10
N SER A 953 -18.09 -3.81 0.02
CA SER A 953 -17.61 -2.61 -0.68
C SER A 953 -17.51 -1.40 0.26
N GLU A 954 -16.68 -0.41 -0.04
CA GLU A 954 -16.74 0.89 0.64
C GLU A 954 -18.03 1.66 0.31
N THR A 955 -18.64 1.39 -0.85
CA THR A 955 -19.88 2.04 -1.30
C THR A 955 -21.05 1.06 -1.31
N ALA A 956 -22.16 1.40 -0.64
CA ALA A 956 -23.32 0.53 -0.49
C ALA A 956 -24.14 0.33 -1.79
N CYS A 957 -23.65 -0.49 -2.72
CA CYS A 957 -24.33 -0.73 -4.00
C CYS A 957 -25.38 -1.86 -3.90
N ILE A 958 -26.61 -1.52 -3.46
CA ILE A 958 -27.70 -2.51 -3.36
C ILE A 958 -28.13 -3.08 -4.72
N GLU A 959 -27.98 -2.35 -5.83
CA GLU A 959 -28.29 -2.89 -7.17
C GLU A 959 -27.30 -3.99 -7.58
N ALA A 960 -26.00 -3.84 -7.29
CA ALA A 960 -25.00 -4.89 -7.52
C ALA A 960 -25.32 -6.16 -6.70
N VAL A 961 -25.74 -6.01 -5.44
CA VAL A 961 -26.14 -7.14 -4.59
C VAL A 961 -27.40 -7.84 -5.12
N LYS A 962 -28.42 -7.07 -5.56
CA LYS A 962 -29.63 -7.64 -6.19
C LYS A 962 -29.27 -8.42 -7.45
N LEU A 963 -28.56 -7.78 -8.40
CA LEU A 963 -28.12 -8.38 -9.66
C LEU A 963 -27.37 -9.70 -9.43
N LEU A 964 -26.40 -9.73 -8.51
CA LEU A 964 -25.64 -10.93 -8.20
C LEU A 964 -26.51 -12.04 -7.58
N LEU A 965 -27.45 -11.69 -6.70
CA LEU A 965 -28.39 -12.68 -6.12
C LEU A 965 -29.38 -13.24 -7.16
N ASP A 966 -29.82 -12.40 -8.09
CA ASP A 966 -30.80 -12.79 -9.11
C ASP A 966 -30.13 -13.61 -10.24
N GLU A 967 -28.83 -13.40 -10.51
CA GLU A 967 -27.95 -14.28 -11.31
C GLU A 967 -27.39 -15.50 -10.51
N GLY A 968 -27.93 -15.78 -9.33
CA GLY A 968 -27.65 -17.03 -8.60
C GLY A 968 -26.33 -17.08 -7.80
N ALA A 969 -25.79 -15.94 -7.37
CA ALA A 969 -24.66 -15.91 -6.44
C ALA A 969 -25.01 -16.53 -5.08
N GLY A 970 -24.15 -17.40 -4.58
CA GLY A 970 -24.35 -18.18 -3.36
C GLY A 970 -24.39 -17.33 -2.10
N ILE A 971 -25.61 -16.96 -1.66
CA ILE A 971 -25.86 -16.12 -0.48
C ILE A 971 -25.19 -16.61 0.82
N ASN A 972 -24.98 -17.92 0.92
CA ASN A 972 -24.34 -18.59 2.06
C ASN A 972 -22.96 -19.19 1.70
N ALA A 973 -22.27 -18.64 0.69
CA ALA A 973 -20.91 -19.03 0.33
C ALA A 973 -19.95 -18.84 1.53
N ALA A 974 -19.05 -19.81 1.71
CA ALA A 974 -18.11 -19.82 2.83
C ALA A 974 -17.10 -18.66 2.75
N PRO A 975 -16.65 -18.12 3.90
CA PRO A 975 -15.53 -17.18 3.93
C PRO A 975 -14.22 -17.86 3.53
N ALA A 976 -13.28 -17.11 2.93
CA ALA A 976 -11.89 -17.57 2.78
C ALA A 976 -11.27 -17.88 4.17
N PRO A 977 -10.40 -18.90 4.31
CA PRO A 977 -9.96 -19.38 5.63
C PRO A 977 -9.16 -18.36 6.45
N PHE A 978 -8.49 -17.41 5.79
CA PHE A 978 -7.66 -16.38 6.43
C PHE A 978 -8.23 -15.00 6.12
N GLY A 979 -8.85 -14.36 7.13
CA GLY A 979 -9.41 -13.01 7.02
C GLY A 979 -10.50 -12.85 5.96
N GLY A 980 -11.22 -13.93 5.62
CA GLY A 980 -12.40 -13.91 4.76
C GLY A 980 -13.70 -13.68 5.52
N ILE A 981 -14.77 -13.37 4.79
CA ILE A 981 -16.08 -12.99 5.32
C ILE A 981 -17.20 -13.53 4.42
N SER A 982 -18.32 -13.94 5.02
CA SER A 982 -19.59 -14.12 4.30
C SER A 982 -20.20 -12.76 3.93
N ALA A 983 -21.16 -12.74 2.98
CA ALA A 983 -21.78 -11.50 2.53
C ALA A 983 -22.46 -10.72 3.69
N LEU A 984 -23.12 -11.44 4.61
CA LEU A 984 -23.75 -10.82 5.78
C LEU A 984 -22.73 -10.30 6.81
N GLN A 985 -21.62 -11.02 7.03
CA GLN A 985 -20.51 -10.53 7.85
C GLN A 985 -19.88 -9.26 7.25
N GLY A 986 -19.69 -9.21 5.93
CA GLY A 986 -19.18 -8.02 5.24
C GLY A 986 -20.10 -6.81 5.34
N ALA A 987 -21.40 -7.00 5.10
CA ALA A 987 -22.40 -5.94 5.26
C ALA A 987 -22.49 -5.45 6.71
N ALA A 988 -22.37 -6.36 7.69
CA ALA A 988 -22.39 -6.03 9.11
C ALA A 988 -21.18 -5.19 9.54
N ILE A 989 -19.97 -5.55 9.09
CA ILE A 989 -18.72 -4.80 9.33
C ILE A 989 -18.80 -3.39 8.71
N LYS A 990 -19.19 -3.30 7.43
CA LYS A 990 -19.29 -2.02 6.72
C LYS A 990 -20.45 -1.14 7.20
N GLY A 991 -21.43 -1.68 7.90
CA GLY A 991 -22.62 -0.96 8.34
C GLY A 991 -23.69 -0.84 7.25
N HIS A 992 -23.63 -1.65 6.18
CA HIS A 992 -24.54 -1.61 5.04
C HIS A 992 -25.89 -2.24 5.38
N PHE A 993 -26.66 -1.53 6.21
CA PHE A 993 -27.91 -2.02 6.82
C PHE A 993 -28.90 -2.61 5.81
N GLN A 994 -29.15 -1.91 4.69
CA GLN A 994 -30.04 -2.44 3.65
C GLN A 994 -29.55 -3.73 3.01
N ILE A 995 -28.23 -3.85 2.77
CA ILE A 995 -27.64 -5.05 2.17
C ILE A 995 -27.75 -6.21 3.16
N ALA A 996 -27.44 -5.99 4.45
CA ALA A 996 -27.63 -6.98 5.49
C ALA A 996 -29.11 -7.43 5.62
N LEU A 997 -30.06 -6.49 5.63
CA LEU A 997 -31.50 -6.77 5.69
C LEU A 997 -32.01 -7.53 4.44
N LEU A 998 -31.55 -7.15 3.25
CA LEU A 998 -31.84 -7.88 2.00
C LEU A 998 -31.30 -9.30 2.04
N LEU A 999 -30.06 -9.49 2.50
CA LEU A 999 -29.42 -10.79 2.65
C LEU A 999 -30.18 -11.66 3.65
N ILE A 1000 -30.56 -11.12 4.82
CA ILE A 1000 -31.37 -11.84 5.82
C ILE A 1000 -32.72 -12.25 5.21
N ARG A 1001 -33.43 -11.33 4.54
CA ARG A 1001 -34.72 -11.61 3.86
C ARG A 1001 -34.60 -12.65 2.73
N LYS A 1002 -33.45 -12.75 2.06
CA LYS A 1002 -33.14 -13.77 1.03
C LYS A 1002 -32.52 -15.06 1.60
N GLY A 1003 -32.42 -15.22 2.93
CA GLY A 1003 -32.00 -16.46 3.59
C GLY A 1003 -30.52 -16.59 3.98
N ALA A 1004 -29.82 -15.47 4.20
CA ALA A 1004 -28.46 -15.48 4.73
C ALA A 1004 -28.42 -15.99 6.19
N LYS A 1005 -27.45 -16.86 6.49
CA LYS A 1005 -27.24 -17.43 7.83
C LYS A 1005 -26.66 -16.38 8.77
N VAL A 1006 -27.51 -15.78 9.61
CA VAL A 1006 -27.14 -14.82 10.66
C VAL A 1006 -25.97 -15.31 11.52
N ASN A 1007 -26.03 -16.59 11.91
CA ASN A 1007 -25.02 -17.28 12.71
C ASN A 1007 -24.00 -18.07 11.87
N ALA A 1008 -23.62 -17.56 10.69
CA ALA A 1008 -22.54 -18.13 9.90
C ALA A 1008 -21.20 -18.06 10.68
N PRO A 1009 -20.37 -19.12 10.64
CA PRO A 1009 -19.09 -19.14 11.35
C PRO A 1009 -18.11 -18.10 10.76
N PRO A 1010 -17.17 -17.59 11.58
CA PRO A 1010 -16.07 -16.75 11.10
C PRO A 1010 -15.08 -17.54 10.25
N ALA A 1011 -14.19 -16.84 9.52
CA ALA A 1011 -12.96 -17.44 9.00
C ALA A 1011 -12.08 -18.00 10.12
N ILE A 1012 -11.26 -19.00 9.80
CA ILE A 1012 -10.41 -19.75 10.75
C ILE A 1012 -9.41 -18.83 11.45
N LYS A 1013 -8.78 -17.92 10.68
CA LYS A 1013 -7.91 -16.87 11.22
C LYS A 1013 -8.51 -15.49 10.97
N ASP A 1014 -8.41 -14.62 11.98
CA ASP A 1014 -8.77 -13.19 11.96
C ASP A 1014 -10.26 -12.89 11.62
N GLY A 1015 -11.12 -13.90 11.55
CA GLY A 1015 -12.54 -13.75 11.22
C GLY A 1015 -13.41 -13.16 12.34
N ARG A 1016 -14.64 -12.80 11.97
CA ARG A 1016 -15.72 -12.31 12.85
C ARG A 1016 -17.06 -12.96 12.49
N THR A 1017 -17.92 -13.20 13.48
CA THR A 1017 -19.36 -13.39 13.20
C THR A 1017 -19.99 -12.06 12.78
N ALA A 1018 -21.22 -12.07 12.25
CA ALA A 1018 -21.87 -10.83 11.84
C ALA A 1018 -22.06 -9.86 13.00
N ILE A 1019 -22.44 -10.36 14.19
CA ILE A 1019 -22.63 -9.51 15.38
C ILE A 1019 -21.31 -9.07 16.01
N GLU A 1020 -20.26 -9.89 15.98
CA GLU A 1020 -18.91 -9.46 16.38
C GLU A 1020 -18.40 -8.33 15.50
N GLY A 1021 -18.53 -8.45 14.16
CA GLY A 1021 -18.08 -7.45 13.21
C GLY A 1021 -18.87 -6.14 13.30
N ALA A 1022 -20.19 -6.22 13.51
CA ALA A 1022 -21.04 -5.05 13.76
C ALA A 1022 -20.66 -4.34 15.08
N ALA A 1023 -20.34 -5.11 16.13
CA ALA A 1023 -19.97 -4.57 17.44
C ALA A 1023 -18.58 -3.93 17.47
N GLU A 1024 -17.60 -4.56 16.80
CA GLU A 1024 -16.24 -4.04 16.60
C GLU A 1024 -16.21 -2.69 15.86
N HIS A 1025 -17.21 -2.40 15.02
CA HIS A 1025 -17.29 -1.18 14.22
C HIS A 1025 -18.38 -0.19 14.69
N GLY A 1026 -19.05 -0.47 15.82
CA GLY A 1026 -19.99 0.47 16.46
C GLY A 1026 -21.30 0.64 15.70
N ARG A 1027 -21.78 -0.42 15.04
CA ARG A 1027 -22.98 -0.40 14.20
C ARG A 1027 -24.23 -0.73 15.03
N LEU A 1028 -24.69 0.18 15.88
CA LEU A 1028 -25.74 -0.08 16.88
C LEU A 1028 -27.02 -0.72 16.29
N ASP A 1029 -27.57 -0.15 15.22
CA ASP A 1029 -28.80 -0.70 14.60
C ASP A 1029 -28.55 -2.02 13.88
N MET A 1030 -27.34 -2.24 13.34
CA MET A 1030 -26.94 -3.52 12.78
C MET A 1030 -26.90 -4.60 13.86
N VAL A 1031 -26.35 -4.30 15.04
CA VAL A 1031 -26.36 -5.21 16.19
C VAL A 1031 -27.80 -5.51 16.62
N GLN A 1032 -28.65 -4.50 16.76
CA GLN A 1032 -30.07 -4.70 17.10
C GLN A 1032 -30.82 -5.52 16.04
N MET A 1033 -30.60 -5.27 14.74
CA MET A 1033 -31.20 -6.06 13.66
C MET A 1033 -30.71 -7.51 13.68
N LEU A 1034 -29.42 -7.75 13.92
CA LEU A 1034 -28.87 -9.10 14.00
C LEU A 1034 -29.44 -9.84 15.21
N LEU A 1035 -29.56 -9.21 16.38
CA LEU A 1035 -30.27 -9.76 17.55
C LEU A 1035 -31.73 -10.11 17.22
N ASN A 1036 -32.47 -9.18 16.59
CA ASN A 1036 -33.85 -9.41 16.17
C ASN A 1036 -33.97 -10.54 15.13
N ALA A 1037 -32.93 -10.79 14.33
CA ALA A 1037 -32.83 -11.89 13.38
C ALA A 1037 -32.29 -13.20 14.00
N GLY A 1038 -32.15 -13.27 15.33
CA GLY A 1038 -31.73 -14.47 16.05
C GLY A 1038 -30.21 -14.69 16.10
N ALA A 1039 -29.41 -13.62 16.09
CA ALA A 1039 -27.97 -13.72 16.33
C ALA A 1039 -27.67 -14.25 17.73
N ILE A 1040 -26.74 -15.19 17.83
CA ILE A 1040 -26.27 -15.76 19.10
C ILE A 1040 -24.78 -15.53 19.29
N GLY A 1041 -24.36 -15.43 20.55
CA GLY A 1041 -22.95 -15.43 20.94
C GLY A 1041 -22.30 -16.81 20.89
N ASP A 1042 -21.08 -16.91 21.39
CA ASP A 1042 -20.40 -18.20 21.58
C ASP A 1042 -21.13 -19.10 22.60
N LYS A 1043 -21.00 -20.41 22.43
CA LYS A 1043 -21.65 -21.42 23.28
C LYS A 1043 -21.15 -21.43 24.73
N LYS A 1044 -19.93 -20.96 25.00
CA LYS A 1044 -19.34 -20.86 26.34
C LYS A 1044 -19.35 -19.43 26.87
N THR A 1045 -18.99 -18.45 26.03
CA THR A 1045 -18.75 -17.07 26.48
C THR A 1045 -19.81 -16.07 26.01
N GLY A 1046 -20.92 -16.50 25.42
CA GLY A 1046 -21.99 -15.59 24.99
C GLY A 1046 -21.49 -14.48 24.05
N PHE A 1047 -22.00 -13.27 24.23
CA PHE A 1047 -21.59 -12.08 23.49
C PHE A 1047 -20.29 -11.47 24.00
N MET A 1048 -19.65 -11.99 25.06
CA MET A 1048 -18.42 -11.44 25.68
C MET A 1048 -17.31 -11.08 24.67
N LYS A 1049 -17.14 -11.83 23.58
CA LYS A 1049 -16.17 -11.47 22.52
C LYS A 1049 -16.59 -10.23 21.73
N ALA A 1050 -17.86 -10.10 21.35
CA ALA A 1050 -18.40 -8.91 20.71
C ALA A 1050 -18.41 -7.70 21.66
N ILE A 1051 -18.73 -7.92 22.94
CA ILE A 1051 -18.64 -6.93 24.02
C ILE A 1051 -17.21 -6.41 24.15
N ASN A 1052 -16.21 -7.30 24.21
CA ASN A 1052 -14.80 -6.90 24.33
C ASN A 1052 -14.30 -6.15 23.08
N LEU A 1053 -14.71 -6.54 21.87
CA LEU A 1053 -14.40 -5.81 20.65
C LEU A 1053 -15.05 -4.41 20.63
N ALA A 1054 -16.29 -4.27 21.11
CA ALA A 1054 -16.94 -2.98 21.28
C ALA A 1054 -16.26 -2.12 22.35
N LYS A 1055 -15.85 -2.68 23.50
CA LYS A 1055 -15.09 -1.99 24.55
C LYS A 1055 -13.74 -1.48 24.02
N GLN A 1056 -13.00 -2.30 23.27
CA GLN A 1056 -11.71 -1.95 22.67
C GLN A 1056 -11.80 -0.81 21.65
N ASN A 1057 -12.95 -0.64 20.98
CA ASN A 1057 -13.22 0.44 20.03
C ASN A 1057 -14.13 1.54 20.62
N CYS A 1058 -14.27 1.60 21.96
CA CYS A 1058 -15.03 2.62 22.69
C CYS A 1058 -16.52 2.74 22.31
N HIS A 1059 -17.12 1.66 21.82
CA HIS A 1059 -18.51 1.59 21.37
C HIS A 1059 -19.49 1.21 22.50
N PHE A 1060 -19.49 1.97 23.59
CA PHE A 1060 -20.21 1.64 24.83
C PHE A 1060 -21.72 1.42 24.64
N ALA A 1061 -22.39 2.20 23.78
CA ALA A 1061 -23.80 1.97 23.44
C ALA A 1061 -24.10 0.55 22.90
N VAL A 1062 -23.13 -0.10 22.26
CA VAL A 1062 -23.23 -1.50 21.82
C VAL A 1062 -22.89 -2.47 22.96
N VAL A 1063 -21.95 -2.11 23.83
CA VAL A 1063 -21.63 -2.85 25.06
C VAL A 1063 -22.88 -3.00 25.92
N ASP A 1064 -23.53 -1.90 26.26
CA ASP A 1064 -24.69 -1.86 27.14
C ASP A 1064 -25.88 -2.63 26.52
N LEU A 1065 -26.05 -2.53 25.20
CA LEU A 1065 -27.02 -3.35 24.46
C LEU A 1065 -26.72 -4.85 24.61
N LEU A 1066 -25.49 -5.30 24.34
CA LEU A 1066 -25.13 -6.71 24.40
C LEU A 1066 -25.14 -7.27 25.83
N GLU A 1067 -24.70 -6.50 26.82
CA GLU A 1067 -24.75 -6.87 28.24
C GLU A 1067 -26.19 -7.00 28.74
N SER A 1068 -27.12 -6.15 28.27
CA SER A 1068 -28.56 -6.32 28.56
C SER A 1068 -29.11 -7.68 28.07
N GLN A 1069 -28.66 -8.15 26.89
CA GLN A 1069 -29.07 -9.44 26.35
C GLN A 1069 -28.49 -10.62 27.13
N GLU A 1070 -27.23 -10.51 27.61
CA GLU A 1070 -26.66 -11.53 28.49
C GLU A 1070 -27.43 -11.63 29.81
N GLN A 1071 -27.81 -10.50 30.43
CA GLN A 1071 -28.57 -10.46 31.70
C GLN A 1071 -30.00 -11.04 31.58
N ILE A 1072 -30.64 -10.92 30.42
CA ILE A 1072 -31.94 -11.56 30.14
C ILE A 1072 -31.80 -13.07 29.91
N SER A 1073 -30.67 -13.52 29.33
CA SER A 1073 -30.46 -14.91 28.93
C SER A 1073 -30.53 -16.00 30.04
N PRO A 1074 -30.14 -15.79 31.32
CA PRO A 1074 -30.34 -16.79 32.37
C PRO A 1074 -31.80 -16.93 32.81
N VAL A 1075 -32.60 -15.85 32.70
CA VAL A 1075 -34.01 -15.85 33.13
C VAL A 1075 -34.89 -16.64 32.17
N LEU A 1076 -34.53 -16.69 30.87
CA LEU A 1076 -35.18 -17.50 29.84
C LEU A 1076 -34.55 -18.89 29.65
N ARG A 1077 -33.68 -19.33 30.58
CA ARG A 1077 -33.07 -20.68 30.62
C ARG A 1077 -33.53 -21.52 31.83
N GLN A 1078 -34.47 -21.00 32.61
CA GLN A 1078 -35.22 -21.73 33.65
C GLN A 1078 -36.65 -22.00 33.16
#